data_AF-A0A8D3C383-F1
#
_entry.id   AF-A0A8D3C383-F1
#
_cell.length_a   1.000
_cell.length_b   1.000
_cell.length_c   1.000
_cell.angle_alpha   90.00
_cell.angle_beta   90.00
_cell.angle_gamma   90.00
#
_symmetry.space_group_name_H-M   'P 1'
#
loop_
_entity.id
_entity.type
_entity.pdbx_description
1 polymer ?
#
loop_
_entity_poly.entity_id
_entity_poly.type
_entity_poly.pdbx_seq_one_letter_code
_entity_poly.pdbx_strand_id
1 'polypeptide(L)'
;MGETEEERDNVGKQFENFVQASTCKGTLQAFNVLCRRLDLDPADSGTFYSSLKAKVTSWKAKALWSKLDKRMSQKEYEKGQACVGTKCLIIGGGPCGLRTAIELALMGAKVVVIEKRDSFSRNNVLHLWPYTIHDLRGLGAKKFHGKFCAGAIDHISIQQLQLILLKIALIVAVEFHINVEFVKLLEPPEDQGNEGLGWRAAIRPADHPVANFDFDVVVGADGRRNTLEGFKRKEFRGKLAIAITANFVNRNTTAEAKVEEISGVAFIFNQKFFLDLKEETGIDLENIVYYRDNTHYFVMTAKKQSLLDKGVVINDYIDTQMLLCSENVNQEALLCYAREAADFGTNYQLPTLDFAMNHCGQPDVAMFDFTSMHASENAALVRDRFGHQLLVALVGDSLLEPFWPMGTGCARGFLAAFDTAWMVKSWAQGRTALEVLAERESIYRLLPQTTPENIGKNFEQYTIDPGTRYPNLISSCVRPHQVRHLYISGELNSCSLERAATIRRPVNVCRRESEIRPTRLLTWCQKQTEGYRNVTITDLTSSWHSGLALCALIHRFKPQLIDFDSLKEEDHAANLQLAFDISEREFGIQSFTSAKELSAVEELDKSRMITYLSKFYELFRGTPLPASGALFDPPLPCELFNVVQFLPQTTTYLPLTYSRVVKLDFIFFFPNNRFAGLGTATNLSSNGSSVREGRDPKENKVRSMATQLLAKFENKPSSTVLRRAFPQSGDKCHSCERRVYMVERVCADGLYFHRECFRCSTCSSALRQGAHAFDSELGKLFCKLHFDQRNNGTNLRRNFSLRSIDHAVAVQERCVADEESSPSSSAADLPSQPAAGTFGSFVRKQLSWPLSVSRTVCNAPWHLSRWARSTAQALAGHLRDNAQDYAFLYELLSMSLPLLFVLQEVLLQMYAEAVPDGPSSLQPLLLWLQEHIGHRLM
;
A
#
# COMPACT_ATOMS: atom_id res chain seq x y z
N MET A 1 -27.51 46.70 -20.50
CA MET A 1 -26.74 45.86 -21.47
C MET A 1 -25.24 45.86 -21.17
N GLY A 2 -24.59 47.01 -20.92
CA GLY A 2 -23.17 47.01 -20.53
C GLY A 2 -22.87 46.24 -19.23
N GLU A 3 -23.71 46.42 -18.20
CA GLU A 3 -23.54 45.78 -16.87
C GLU A 3 -23.37 44.25 -16.96
N THR A 4 -24.15 43.59 -17.82
CA THR A 4 -24.08 42.13 -18.02
C THR A 4 -22.80 41.65 -18.71
N GLU A 5 -22.02 42.53 -19.32
CA GLU A 5 -20.69 42.20 -19.85
C GLU A 5 -19.60 42.52 -18.82
N GLU A 6 -19.68 43.68 -18.14
CA GLU A 6 -18.77 44.03 -17.04
C GLU A 6 -18.80 43.00 -15.89
N GLU A 7 -19.98 42.48 -15.53
CA GLU A 7 -20.09 41.44 -14.51
C GLU A 7 -19.48 40.10 -14.97
N ARG A 8 -19.60 39.75 -16.26
CA ARG A 8 -18.99 38.53 -16.82
C ARG A 8 -17.47 38.62 -16.87
N ASP A 9 -16.93 39.77 -17.25
CA ASP A 9 -15.48 40.00 -17.25
C ASP A 9 -14.92 40.10 -15.82
N ASN A 10 -15.68 40.65 -14.87
CA ASN A 10 -15.32 40.63 -13.44
C ASN A 10 -15.29 39.18 -12.89
N VAL A 11 -16.30 38.35 -13.19
CA VAL A 11 -16.28 36.91 -12.86
C VAL A 11 -15.09 36.20 -13.52
N GLY A 12 -14.81 36.49 -14.79
CA GLY A 12 -13.63 35.99 -15.50
C GLY A 12 -12.33 36.35 -14.77
N LYS A 13 -12.20 37.60 -14.36
CA LYS A 13 -11.05 38.13 -13.60
C LYS A 13 -10.88 37.46 -12.23
N GLN A 14 -11.96 37.21 -11.48
CA GLN A 14 -11.88 36.50 -10.21
C GLN A 14 -11.47 35.03 -10.38
N PHE A 15 -11.97 34.36 -11.43
CA PHE A 15 -11.49 33.01 -11.77
C PHE A 15 -10.01 33.01 -12.17
N GLU A 16 -9.54 34.03 -12.88
CA GLU A 16 -8.11 34.18 -13.20
C GLU A 16 -7.25 34.46 -11.96
N ASN A 17 -7.71 35.28 -11.01
CA ASN A 17 -7.03 35.48 -9.72
C ASN A 17 -6.82 34.14 -8.99
N PHE A 18 -7.85 33.31 -8.93
CA PHE A 18 -7.79 31.96 -8.37
C PHE A 18 -6.82 31.02 -9.13
N VAL A 19 -6.88 31.02 -10.47
CA VAL A 19 -5.96 30.23 -11.31
C VAL A 19 -4.50 30.68 -11.12
N GLN A 20 -4.24 31.98 -10.95
CA GLN A 20 -2.90 32.55 -10.79
C GLN A 20 -2.35 32.49 -9.34
N ALA A 21 -3.19 32.25 -8.33
CA ALA A 21 -2.78 32.27 -6.93
C ALA A 21 -1.57 31.35 -6.62
N SER A 22 -0.53 31.88 -5.98
CA SER A 22 0.76 31.22 -5.77
C SER A 22 0.94 30.54 -4.41
N THR A 23 -0.03 30.65 -3.49
CA THR A 23 0.05 30.09 -2.13
C THR A 23 -1.23 29.33 -1.76
N CYS A 24 -1.15 28.44 -0.76
CA CYS A 24 -2.32 27.69 -0.28
C CYS A 24 -3.43 28.62 0.23
N LYS A 25 -3.12 29.49 1.21
CA LYS A 25 -4.05 30.52 1.72
C LYS A 25 -4.60 31.41 0.62
N GLY A 26 -3.75 31.91 -0.28
CA GLY A 26 -4.19 32.79 -1.38
C GLY A 26 -5.12 32.08 -2.36
N THR A 27 -4.91 30.79 -2.62
CA THR A 27 -5.80 29.95 -3.45
C THR A 27 -7.16 29.79 -2.77
N LEU A 28 -7.19 29.45 -1.48
CA LEU A 28 -8.43 29.30 -0.71
C LEU A 28 -9.20 30.64 -0.60
N GLN A 29 -8.49 31.75 -0.35
CA GLN A 29 -9.08 33.09 -0.30
C GLN A 29 -9.69 33.51 -1.64
N ALA A 30 -8.96 33.35 -2.74
CA ALA A 30 -9.46 33.67 -4.08
C ALA A 30 -10.66 32.79 -4.48
N PHE A 31 -10.64 31.50 -4.11
CA PHE A 31 -11.76 30.59 -4.32
C PHE A 31 -13.00 31.00 -3.51
N ASN A 32 -12.84 31.35 -2.24
CA ASN A 32 -13.94 31.80 -1.39
C ASN A 32 -14.53 33.14 -1.86
N VAL A 33 -13.72 34.06 -2.39
CA VAL A 33 -14.20 35.30 -3.03
C VAL A 33 -14.98 34.98 -4.31
N LEU A 34 -14.51 34.05 -5.13
CA LEU A 34 -15.22 33.60 -6.33
C LEU A 34 -16.58 32.97 -5.98
N CYS A 35 -16.63 32.06 -5.02
CA CYS A 35 -17.86 31.36 -4.61
C CYS A 35 -18.91 32.35 -4.07
N ARG A 36 -18.52 33.27 -3.17
CA ARG A 36 -19.41 34.34 -2.67
C ARG A 36 -19.92 35.26 -3.78
N ARG A 37 -19.07 35.64 -4.74
CA ARG A 37 -19.47 36.52 -5.86
C ARG A 37 -20.38 35.81 -6.86
N LEU A 38 -20.32 34.48 -6.92
CA LEU A 38 -21.19 33.67 -7.77
C LEU A 38 -22.47 33.18 -7.08
N ASP A 39 -22.61 33.37 -5.77
CA ASP A 39 -23.66 32.76 -4.96
C ASP A 39 -23.67 31.22 -5.12
N LEU A 40 -22.63 30.59 -4.56
CA LEU A 40 -22.39 29.14 -4.55
C LEU A 40 -21.79 28.72 -3.21
N ASP A 41 -22.33 27.68 -2.58
CA ASP A 41 -21.73 27.05 -1.40
C ASP A 41 -20.95 25.78 -1.79
N PRO A 42 -19.63 25.69 -1.51
CA PRO A 42 -18.86 24.45 -1.67
C PRO A 42 -19.36 23.27 -0.82
N ALA A 43 -20.22 23.50 0.18
CA ALA A 43 -20.85 22.43 0.95
C ALA A 43 -21.73 21.51 0.06
N ASP A 44 -22.44 22.08 -0.93
CA ASP A 44 -23.39 21.43 -1.84
C ASP A 44 -22.70 20.61 -2.95
N SER A 45 -21.82 19.69 -2.56
CA SER A 45 -20.87 19.03 -3.47
C SER A 45 -21.51 18.33 -4.67
N GLY A 46 -22.74 17.82 -4.54
CA GLY A 46 -23.48 17.14 -5.62
C GLY A 46 -23.92 18.05 -6.78
N THR A 47 -24.03 19.37 -6.59
CA THR A 47 -24.44 20.32 -7.66
C THR A 47 -23.45 21.46 -7.89
N PHE A 48 -22.49 21.65 -6.98
CA PHE A 48 -21.52 22.75 -7.02
C PHE A 48 -20.74 22.84 -8.34
N TYR A 49 -20.09 21.77 -8.81
CA TYR A 49 -19.29 21.81 -10.05
C TYR A 49 -20.14 22.22 -11.26
N SER A 50 -21.33 21.64 -11.39
CA SER A 50 -22.29 21.95 -12.48
C SER A 50 -22.66 23.43 -12.49
N SER A 51 -22.93 23.99 -11.30
CA SER A 51 -23.31 25.38 -11.11
C SER A 51 -22.13 26.36 -11.31
N LEU A 52 -20.94 26.01 -10.83
CA LEU A 52 -19.69 26.75 -11.05
C LEU A 52 -19.37 26.84 -12.54
N LYS A 53 -19.43 25.70 -13.25
CA LYS A 53 -19.23 25.59 -14.70
C LYS A 53 -20.25 26.40 -15.50
N ALA A 54 -21.51 26.40 -15.07
CA ALA A 54 -22.58 27.17 -15.72
C ALA A 54 -22.40 28.68 -15.53
N LYS A 55 -21.98 29.13 -14.35
CA LYS A 55 -21.75 30.56 -14.04
C LYS A 55 -20.42 31.09 -14.62
N VAL A 56 -19.34 30.29 -14.63
CA VAL A 56 -18.00 30.69 -15.12
C VAL A 56 -17.82 30.32 -16.60
N THR A 57 -18.32 31.18 -17.48
CA THR A 57 -18.39 30.93 -18.94
C THR A 57 -17.19 31.43 -19.76
N SER A 58 -16.12 31.93 -19.12
CA SER A 58 -14.98 32.56 -19.80
C SER A 58 -14.22 31.58 -20.72
N TRP A 59 -13.64 32.09 -21.80
CA TRP A 59 -12.96 31.25 -22.81
C TRP A 59 -11.75 30.48 -22.22
N LYS A 60 -11.07 31.07 -21.23
CA LYS A 60 -9.94 30.42 -20.53
C LYS A 60 -10.41 29.21 -19.72
N ALA A 61 -11.57 29.32 -19.07
CA ALA A 61 -12.23 28.29 -18.26
C ALA A 61 -12.87 27.16 -19.09
N LYS A 62 -13.53 27.47 -20.22
CA LYS A 62 -14.15 26.46 -21.11
C LYS A 62 -13.21 25.29 -21.48
N ALA A 63 -11.93 25.59 -21.71
CA ALA A 63 -10.89 24.60 -22.04
C ALA A 63 -10.43 23.75 -20.84
N LEU A 64 -10.76 24.13 -19.60
CA LEU A 64 -10.61 23.31 -18.39
C LEU A 64 -11.87 22.48 -18.16
N TRP A 65 -13.07 23.05 -18.34
CA TRP A 65 -14.34 22.34 -18.23
C TRP A 65 -14.38 21.13 -19.16
N SER A 66 -14.07 21.31 -20.44
CA SER A 66 -14.00 20.20 -21.43
C SER A 66 -13.04 19.06 -21.01
N LYS A 67 -12.02 19.35 -20.20
CA LYS A 67 -11.06 18.35 -19.69
C LYS A 67 -11.61 17.56 -18.51
N LEU A 68 -12.19 18.24 -17.53
CA LEU A 68 -12.82 17.59 -16.36
C LEU A 68 -14.09 16.84 -16.79
N ASP A 69 -14.88 17.40 -17.71
CA ASP A 69 -16.00 16.74 -18.37
C ASP A 69 -15.56 15.43 -19.05
N LYS A 70 -14.44 15.44 -19.80
CA LYS A 70 -13.90 14.22 -20.41
C LYS A 70 -13.56 13.15 -19.36
N ARG A 71 -12.99 13.55 -18.20
CA ARG A 71 -12.69 12.62 -17.09
C ARG A 71 -13.98 12.02 -16.51
N MET A 72 -14.97 12.84 -16.13
CA MET A 72 -16.26 12.35 -15.59
C MET A 72 -17.09 11.54 -16.59
N SER A 73 -16.86 11.73 -17.90
CA SER A 73 -17.54 10.97 -18.95
C SER A 73 -17.03 9.53 -19.13
N GLN A 74 -15.91 9.16 -18.48
CA GLN A 74 -15.44 7.78 -18.42
C GLN A 74 -16.45 6.90 -17.66
N LYS A 75 -16.61 5.63 -18.09
CA LYS A 75 -17.67 4.72 -17.62
C LYS A 75 -17.66 4.53 -16.10
N GLU A 76 -16.49 4.56 -15.50
CA GLU A 76 -16.22 4.17 -14.12
C GLU A 76 -16.80 5.15 -13.09
N TYR A 77 -16.99 6.43 -13.44
CA TYR A 77 -17.55 7.45 -12.53
C TYR A 77 -19.09 7.49 -12.60
N GLU A 78 -19.69 6.84 -13.60
CA GLU A 78 -21.14 6.76 -13.81
C GLU A 78 -21.81 8.16 -13.83
N LYS A 79 -21.12 9.13 -14.46
CA LYS A 79 -21.47 10.57 -14.50
C LYS A 79 -21.49 11.26 -13.12
N GLY A 80 -20.66 10.80 -12.18
CA GLY A 80 -20.61 11.30 -10.80
C GLY A 80 -21.70 10.71 -9.91
N GLN A 81 -22.12 9.46 -10.18
CA GLN A 81 -23.13 8.74 -9.39
C GLN A 81 -22.57 7.49 -8.68
N ALA A 82 -21.38 7.01 -9.06
CA ALA A 82 -20.81 5.75 -8.60
C ALA A 82 -20.53 5.66 -7.08
N CYS A 83 -20.44 6.80 -6.37
CA CYS A 83 -20.21 6.87 -4.92
C CYS A 83 -21.10 7.91 -4.22
N VAL A 84 -22.29 8.21 -4.78
CA VAL A 84 -23.24 9.13 -4.14
C VAL A 84 -23.73 8.55 -2.80
N GLY A 85 -23.74 9.40 -1.78
CA GLY A 85 -24.05 9.02 -0.39
C GLY A 85 -22.83 8.67 0.45
N THR A 86 -21.72 8.23 -0.15
CA THR A 86 -20.48 7.92 0.58
C THR A 86 -19.80 9.19 1.09
N LYS A 87 -19.47 9.21 2.39
CA LYS A 87 -18.72 10.28 3.07
C LYS A 87 -17.26 9.83 3.28
N CYS A 88 -16.32 10.67 2.85
CA CYS A 88 -14.90 10.35 2.80
C CYS A 88 -14.04 11.41 3.52
N LEU A 89 -13.30 11.00 4.55
CA LEU A 89 -12.24 11.83 5.17
C LEU A 89 -10.86 11.46 4.63
N ILE A 90 -10.06 12.45 4.26
CA ILE A 90 -8.68 12.28 3.79
C ILE A 90 -7.73 13.06 4.71
N ILE A 91 -6.78 12.34 5.30
CA ILE A 91 -5.80 12.89 6.23
C ILE A 91 -4.53 13.23 5.44
N GLY A 92 -4.24 14.51 5.26
CA GLY A 92 -3.04 15.03 4.56
C GLY A 92 -3.34 15.63 3.19
N GLY A 93 -3.04 16.92 3.04
CA GLY A 93 -3.15 17.68 1.79
C GLY A 93 -1.96 17.51 0.84
N GLY A 94 -1.24 16.38 0.94
CA GLY A 94 -0.14 16.03 0.05
C GLY A 94 -0.60 15.72 -1.38
N PRO A 95 0.32 15.61 -2.36
CA PRO A 95 -0.05 15.32 -3.75
C PRO A 95 -0.91 14.06 -3.90
N CYS A 96 -0.59 12.99 -3.18
CA CYS A 96 -1.34 11.73 -3.28
C CYS A 96 -2.72 11.81 -2.60
N GLY A 97 -2.83 12.49 -1.46
CA GLY A 97 -4.10 12.73 -0.77
C GLY A 97 -5.06 13.59 -1.61
N LEU A 98 -4.58 14.71 -2.14
CA LEU A 98 -5.33 15.55 -3.09
C LEU A 98 -5.68 14.79 -4.37
N ARG A 99 -4.79 13.93 -4.88
CA ARG A 99 -5.07 13.11 -6.07
C ARG A 99 -6.19 12.09 -5.83
N THR A 100 -6.24 11.46 -4.66
CA THR A 100 -7.37 10.61 -4.23
C THR A 100 -8.64 11.43 -4.07
N ALA A 101 -8.56 12.61 -3.42
CA ALA A 101 -9.71 13.47 -3.18
C ALA A 101 -10.45 13.83 -4.48
N ILE A 102 -9.69 14.16 -5.53
CA ILE A 102 -10.22 14.45 -6.86
C ILE A 102 -10.96 13.23 -7.44
N GLU A 103 -10.42 12.01 -7.38
CA GLU A 103 -11.11 10.83 -7.92
C GLU A 103 -12.40 10.50 -7.14
N LEU A 104 -12.38 10.58 -5.81
CA LEU A 104 -13.57 10.31 -4.99
C LEU A 104 -14.68 11.33 -5.25
N ALA A 105 -14.35 12.62 -5.36
CA ALA A 105 -15.30 13.68 -5.69
C ALA A 105 -15.86 13.54 -7.12
N LEU A 106 -15.03 13.18 -8.10
CA LEU A 106 -15.46 12.91 -9.48
C LEU A 106 -16.43 11.71 -9.59
N MET A 107 -16.45 10.80 -8.61
CA MET A 107 -17.42 9.70 -8.51
C MET A 107 -18.71 10.08 -7.75
N GLY A 108 -18.79 11.27 -7.16
CA GLY A 108 -19.98 11.77 -6.45
C GLY A 108 -19.94 11.62 -4.91
N ALA A 109 -18.83 11.19 -4.32
CA ALA A 109 -18.70 11.14 -2.85
C ALA A 109 -18.55 12.53 -2.22
N LYS A 110 -19.02 12.72 -0.98
CA LYS A 110 -18.70 13.93 -0.19
C LYS A 110 -17.31 13.76 0.40
N VAL A 111 -16.35 14.58 -0.06
CA VAL A 111 -14.94 14.48 0.32
C VAL A 111 -14.50 15.66 1.18
N VAL A 112 -13.97 15.36 2.36
CA VAL A 112 -13.33 16.32 3.26
C VAL A 112 -11.84 15.96 3.38
N VAL A 113 -10.96 16.95 3.20
CA VAL A 113 -9.51 16.82 3.37
C VAL A 113 -9.08 17.70 4.53
N ILE A 114 -8.32 17.13 5.48
CA ILE A 114 -7.68 17.86 6.57
C ILE A 114 -6.17 17.89 6.38
N GLU A 115 -5.58 19.09 6.43
CA GLU A 115 -4.14 19.33 6.40
C GLU A 115 -3.75 20.13 7.65
N LYS A 116 -2.70 19.70 8.33
CA LYS A 116 -2.26 20.32 9.59
C LYS A 116 -1.37 21.55 9.38
N ARG A 117 -0.83 21.71 8.18
CA ARG A 117 -0.10 22.91 7.75
C ARG A 117 -1.07 23.95 7.19
N ASP A 118 -0.60 25.19 7.12
CA ASP A 118 -1.31 26.32 6.49
C ASP A 118 -0.77 26.67 5.09
N SER A 119 0.27 25.98 4.65
CA SER A 119 1.13 26.37 3.55
C SER A 119 1.78 25.14 2.88
N PHE A 120 1.98 25.25 1.56
CA PHE A 120 2.80 24.32 0.79
C PHE A 120 4.17 24.95 0.63
N SER A 121 5.20 24.34 1.22
CA SER A 121 6.49 24.98 1.49
C SER A 121 7.69 24.06 1.21
N ARG A 122 7.51 23.06 0.34
CA ARG A 122 8.53 22.10 -0.07
C ARG A 122 8.97 22.42 -1.50
N ASN A 123 10.18 22.93 -1.64
CA ASN A 123 10.78 23.27 -2.93
C ASN A 123 11.22 22.02 -3.72
N ASN A 124 11.64 20.95 -3.02
CA ASN A 124 12.18 19.73 -3.63
C ASN A 124 11.35 19.21 -4.81
N VAL A 125 12.05 18.71 -5.84
CA VAL A 125 11.47 18.37 -7.14
C VAL A 125 11.20 16.86 -7.25
N LEU A 126 10.00 16.53 -7.72
CA LEU A 126 9.55 15.18 -8.03
C LEU A 126 9.69 14.92 -9.54
N HIS A 127 10.33 13.81 -9.91
CA HIS A 127 10.20 13.25 -11.24
C HIS A 127 8.79 12.65 -11.45
N LEU A 128 8.29 12.75 -12.68
CA LEU A 128 6.96 12.35 -13.12
C LEU A 128 7.07 11.35 -14.27
N TRP A 129 6.62 10.11 -14.04
CA TRP A 129 6.54 9.12 -15.13
C TRP A 129 5.60 9.60 -16.24
N PRO A 130 5.80 9.20 -17.51
CA PRO A 130 5.00 9.66 -18.65
C PRO A 130 3.47 9.58 -18.45
N TYR A 131 2.97 8.55 -17.77
CA TYR A 131 1.55 8.42 -17.46
C TYR A 131 1.06 9.51 -16.48
N THR A 132 1.86 9.91 -15.48
CA THR A 132 1.48 10.97 -14.52
C THR A 132 1.48 12.35 -15.19
N ILE A 133 2.40 12.59 -16.13
CA ILE A 133 2.40 13.77 -16.98
C ILE A 133 1.13 13.80 -17.84
N HIS A 134 0.73 12.64 -18.39
CA HIS A 134 -0.51 12.52 -19.16
C HIS A 134 -1.76 12.77 -18.31
N ASP A 135 -1.86 12.16 -17.13
CA ASP A 135 -2.96 12.35 -16.15
C ASP A 135 -3.12 13.82 -15.73
N LEU A 136 -2.03 14.47 -15.32
CA LEU A 136 -2.02 15.88 -14.93
C LEU A 136 -2.32 16.81 -16.11
N ARG A 137 -1.83 16.51 -17.33
CA ARG A 137 -2.26 17.20 -18.56
C ARG A 137 -3.75 16.94 -18.84
N GLY A 138 -4.27 15.76 -18.49
CA GLY A 138 -5.68 15.38 -18.52
C GLY A 138 -6.53 16.30 -17.65
N LEU A 139 -6.22 16.41 -16.36
CA LEU A 139 -6.87 17.32 -15.39
C LEU A 139 -6.62 18.82 -15.65
N GLY A 140 -5.77 19.17 -16.63
CA GLY A 140 -5.57 20.55 -17.07
C GLY A 140 -4.44 21.30 -16.36
N ALA A 141 -3.48 20.63 -15.73
CA ALA A 141 -2.35 21.22 -15.00
C ALA A 141 -1.67 22.41 -15.70
N LYS A 142 -1.51 22.36 -17.03
CA LYS A 142 -0.91 23.45 -17.85
C LYS A 142 -1.71 24.77 -17.84
N LYS A 143 -2.97 24.77 -17.39
CA LYS A 143 -3.77 25.99 -17.13
C LYS A 143 -3.41 26.66 -15.81
N PHE A 144 -3.07 25.87 -14.79
CA PHE A 144 -2.70 26.35 -13.45
C PHE A 144 -1.19 26.63 -13.32
N HIS A 145 -0.36 26.01 -14.16
CA HIS A 145 1.07 26.24 -14.22
C HIS A 145 1.57 26.13 -15.68
N GLY A 146 1.82 27.28 -16.32
CA GLY A 146 2.08 27.35 -17.77
C GLY A 146 3.34 26.61 -18.24
N LYS A 147 4.37 26.50 -17.37
CA LYS A 147 5.62 25.76 -17.64
C LYS A 147 5.44 24.23 -17.54
N PHE A 148 4.30 23.71 -17.08
CA PHE A 148 4.12 22.30 -16.71
C PHE A 148 4.51 21.33 -17.84
N CYS A 149 5.59 20.57 -17.61
CA CYS A 149 6.20 19.65 -18.56
C CYS A 149 6.30 20.24 -19.98
N ALA A 150 6.88 21.43 -20.09
CA ALA A 150 7.17 22.09 -21.36
C ALA A 150 8.48 21.53 -21.97
N GLY A 151 8.49 21.30 -23.29
CA GLY A 151 9.61 20.64 -23.95
C GLY A 151 9.84 19.23 -23.40
N ALA A 152 11.05 18.97 -22.90
CA ALA A 152 11.46 17.69 -22.34
C ALA A 152 11.35 17.59 -20.81
N ILE A 153 10.85 18.63 -20.11
CA ILE A 153 10.74 18.63 -18.64
C ILE A 153 9.80 17.52 -18.18
N ASP A 154 10.32 16.61 -17.35
CA ASP A 154 9.61 15.44 -16.80
C ASP A 154 9.40 15.50 -15.27
N HIS A 155 9.51 16.69 -14.68
CA HIS A 155 9.51 16.89 -13.23
C HIS A 155 8.72 18.13 -12.78
N ILE A 156 8.51 18.28 -11.47
CA ILE A 156 7.79 19.40 -10.82
C ILE A 156 8.16 19.54 -9.33
N SER A 157 8.30 20.76 -8.80
CA SER A 157 8.40 20.99 -7.35
C SER A 157 7.14 20.56 -6.57
N ILE A 158 7.32 19.96 -5.38
CA ILE A 158 6.23 19.40 -4.57
C ILE A 158 5.13 20.44 -4.31
N GLN A 159 5.51 21.65 -3.90
CA GLN A 159 4.54 22.73 -3.63
C GLN A 159 3.72 23.13 -4.87
N GLN A 160 4.34 23.14 -6.06
CA GLN A 160 3.66 23.49 -7.30
C GLN A 160 2.66 22.39 -7.72
N LEU A 161 2.99 21.12 -7.47
CA LEU A 161 2.04 20.01 -7.66
C LEU A 161 0.87 20.09 -6.66
N GLN A 162 1.13 20.39 -5.38
CA GLN A 162 0.08 20.60 -4.37
C GLN A 162 -0.85 21.77 -4.76
N LEU A 163 -0.32 22.89 -5.27
CA LEU A 163 -1.15 24.02 -5.75
C LEU A 163 -2.03 23.66 -6.96
N ILE A 164 -1.51 22.88 -7.92
CA ILE A 164 -2.29 22.43 -9.08
C ILE A 164 -3.45 21.54 -8.62
N LEU A 165 -3.15 20.55 -7.78
CA LEU A 165 -4.14 19.59 -7.31
C LEU A 165 -5.17 20.23 -6.36
N LEU A 166 -4.77 21.17 -5.49
CA LEU A 166 -5.70 21.94 -4.65
C LEU A 166 -6.72 22.71 -5.50
N LYS A 167 -6.27 23.37 -6.58
CA LYS A 167 -7.18 24.12 -7.47
C LYS A 167 -8.17 23.21 -8.19
N ILE A 168 -7.75 22.01 -8.58
CA ILE A 168 -8.65 21.01 -9.19
C ILE A 168 -9.63 20.47 -8.13
N ALA A 169 -9.15 20.14 -6.92
CA ALA A 169 -9.94 19.60 -5.83
C ALA A 169 -11.07 20.58 -5.41
N LEU A 170 -10.75 21.86 -5.22
CA LEU A 170 -11.74 22.90 -4.91
C LEU A 170 -12.79 23.05 -6.02
N ILE A 171 -12.38 23.03 -7.29
CA ILE A 171 -13.30 23.07 -8.45
C ILE A 171 -14.31 21.92 -8.43
N VAL A 172 -13.90 20.71 -8.00
CA VAL A 172 -14.77 19.52 -7.90
C VAL A 172 -15.41 19.35 -6.52
N ALA A 173 -15.53 20.43 -5.74
CA ALA A 173 -16.17 20.47 -4.42
C ALA A 173 -15.57 19.57 -3.34
N VAL A 174 -14.25 19.33 -3.39
CA VAL A 174 -13.51 18.81 -2.23
C VAL A 174 -13.42 19.92 -1.18
N GLU A 175 -13.91 19.61 0.02
CA GLU A 175 -13.82 20.50 1.18
C GLU A 175 -12.41 20.40 1.78
N PHE A 176 -11.65 21.51 1.83
CA PHE A 176 -10.23 21.49 2.20
C PHE A 176 -9.93 22.41 3.38
N HIS A 177 -9.56 21.80 4.51
CA HIS A 177 -9.29 22.50 5.77
C HIS A 177 -7.80 22.50 6.11
N ILE A 178 -7.29 23.66 6.53
CA ILE A 178 -5.89 23.89 6.93
C ILE A 178 -5.79 24.16 8.43
N ASN A 179 -4.61 23.90 9.01
CA ASN A 179 -4.37 23.91 10.48
C ASN A 179 -5.23 22.89 11.26
N VAL A 180 -5.66 21.80 10.61
CA VAL A 180 -6.41 20.72 11.25
C VAL A 180 -5.54 19.47 11.33
N GLU A 181 -5.08 19.13 12.52
CA GLU A 181 -4.33 17.90 12.79
C GLU A 181 -5.27 16.76 13.21
N PHE A 182 -5.17 15.62 12.55
CA PHE A 182 -5.82 14.38 12.98
C PHE A 182 -5.13 13.81 14.22
N VAL A 183 -5.92 13.41 15.22
CA VAL A 183 -5.41 12.84 16.48
C VAL A 183 -5.70 11.34 16.56
N LYS A 184 -6.96 10.92 16.35
CA LYS A 184 -7.39 9.51 16.31
C LYS A 184 -8.78 9.36 15.72
N LEU A 185 -9.18 8.13 15.40
CA LEU A 185 -10.58 7.79 15.14
C LEU A 185 -11.41 7.86 16.43
N LEU A 186 -12.68 8.23 16.29
CA LEU A 186 -13.72 8.14 17.30
C LEU A 186 -14.76 7.14 16.83
N GLU A 187 -15.11 6.21 17.71
CA GLU A 187 -16.05 5.13 17.43
C GLU A 187 -17.51 5.63 17.58
N PRO A 188 -18.49 4.99 16.90
CA PRO A 188 -19.90 5.22 17.17
C PRO A 188 -20.26 4.94 18.64
N PRO A 189 -21.22 5.67 19.24
CA PRO A 189 -21.69 5.41 20.60
C PRO A 189 -22.55 4.14 20.68
N GLU A 190 -22.64 3.54 21.87
CA GLU A 190 -23.40 2.29 22.10
C GLU A 190 -24.92 2.50 22.17
N ASP A 191 -25.38 3.63 22.72
CA ASP A 191 -26.80 3.88 23.05
C ASP A 191 -27.67 4.36 21.88
N GLN A 192 -27.26 4.11 20.63
CA GLN A 192 -27.98 4.55 19.42
C GLN A 192 -28.12 3.39 18.44
N GLY A 193 -29.32 3.21 17.88
CA GLY A 193 -29.56 2.21 16.82
C GLY A 193 -28.91 2.61 15.48
N ASN A 194 -29.23 1.91 14.39
CA ASN A 194 -28.64 2.11 13.06
C ASN A 194 -28.73 3.55 12.47
N GLU A 195 -29.48 4.47 13.10
CA GLU A 195 -29.56 5.90 12.74
C GLU A 195 -28.63 6.80 13.59
N GLY A 196 -27.75 6.19 14.39
CA GLY A 196 -26.82 6.86 15.31
C GLY A 196 -25.64 7.56 14.64
N LEU A 197 -24.87 8.30 15.46
CA LEU A 197 -23.66 8.99 15.04
C LEU A 197 -22.58 8.00 14.57
N GLY A 198 -22.29 8.01 13.27
CA GLY A 198 -21.24 7.18 12.67
C GLY A 198 -19.81 7.53 13.12
N TRP A 199 -18.83 6.88 12.48
CA TRP A 199 -17.41 7.08 12.74
C TRP A 199 -16.98 8.53 12.50
N ARG A 200 -16.20 9.08 13.45
CA ARG A 200 -15.73 10.48 13.42
C ARG A 200 -14.22 10.56 13.67
N ALA A 201 -13.66 11.76 13.56
CA ALA A 201 -12.25 12.02 13.84
C ALA A 201 -12.08 12.95 15.04
N ALA A 202 -11.25 12.55 16.01
CA ALA A 202 -10.69 13.47 16.98
C ALA A 202 -9.65 14.34 16.25
N ILE A 203 -9.83 15.64 16.27
CA ILE A 203 -8.97 16.61 15.59
C ILE A 203 -8.47 17.70 16.54
N ARG A 204 -7.43 18.40 16.14
CA ARG A 204 -6.86 19.57 16.80
C ARG A 204 -6.84 20.75 15.82
N PRO A 205 -7.41 21.91 16.16
CA PRO A 205 -8.14 22.20 17.40
C PRO A 205 -9.53 21.53 17.41
N ALA A 206 -10.06 21.25 18.60
CA ALA A 206 -11.20 20.33 18.80
C ALA A 206 -12.59 20.97 18.61
N ASP A 207 -12.65 22.31 18.59
CA ASP A 207 -13.81 23.15 18.28
C ASP A 207 -14.04 23.31 16.77
N HIS A 208 -13.10 22.86 15.93
CA HIS A 208 -13.19 22.97 14.49
C HIS A 208 -14.36 22.14 13.91
N PRO A 209 -15.20 22.68 12.99
CA PRO A 209 -16.46 22.04 12.57
C PRO A 209 -16.36 20.58 12.10
N VAL A 210 -15.22 20.20 11.49
CA VAL A 210 -14.93 18.83 11.02
C VAL A 210 -14.94 17.78 12.15
N ALA A 211 -14.83 18.17 13.43
CA ALA A 211 -14.98 17.25 14.56
C ALA A 211 -16.37 16.57 14.61
N ASN A 212 -17.38 17.20 13.99
CA ASN A 212 -18.74 16.68 13.87
C ASN A 212 -19.01 15.97 12.54
N PHE A 213 -18.05 15.93 11.61
CA PHE A 213 -18.20 15.23 10.32
C PHE A 213 -18.03 13.72 10.50
N ASP A 214 -19.10 12.98 10.23
CA ASP A 214 -19.12 11.52 10.19
C ASP A 214 -18.73 10.99 8.80
N PHE A 215 -18.10 9.81 8.73
CA PHE A 215 -17.60 9.25 7.47
C PHE A 215 -17.57 7.72 7.42
N ASP A 216 -17.86 7.16 6.24
CA ASP A 216 -17.83 5.71 5.95
C ASP A 216 -16.44 5.27 5.44
N VAL A 217 -15.62 6.22 4.98
CA VAL A 217 -14.28 5.99 4.41
C VAL A 217 -13.28 6.95 5.01
N VAL A 218 -12.09 6.45 5.39
CA VAL A 218 -10.95 7.27 5.79
C VAL A 218 -9.66 6.86 5.07
N VAL A 219 -8.92 7.85 4.56
CA VAL A 219 -7.67 7.62 3.80
C VAL A 219 -6.49 8.36 4.45
N GLY A 220 -5.47 7.60 4.88
CA GLY A 220 -4.22 8.12 5.41
C GLY A 220 -3.23 8.47 4.30
N ALA A 221 -3.04 9.77 4.06
CA ALA A 221 -2.10 10.34 3.08
C ALA A 221 -1.14 11.38 3.73
N ASP A 222 -0.94 11.26 5.04
CA ASP A 222 -0.04 12.02 5.92
C ASP A 222 1.46 11.68 5.73
N GLY A 223 1.75 10.59 5.02
CA GLY A 223 3.08 10.19 4.57
C GLY A 223 3.85 9.36 5.60
N ARG A 224 5.14 9.68 5.79
CA ARG A 224 6.03 8.88 6.67
C ARG A 224 5.48 8.68 8.09
N ARG A 225 4.72 9.63 8.63
CA ARG A 225 4.08 9.52 9.96
C ARG A 225 2.61 9.10 9.83
N ASN A 226 2.36 7.85 9.44
CA ASN A 226 1.00 7.28 9.39
C ASN A 226 0.34 7.38 10.78
N THR A 227 -0.76 8.12 10.86
CA THR A 227 -1.58 8.31 12.07
C THR A 227 -2.72 7.30 12.22
N LEU A 228 -3.00 6.47 11.19
CA LEU A 228 -4.06 5.46 11.26
C LEU A 228 -3.55 4.14 11.87
N GLU A 229 -4.20 3.73 12.95
CA GLU A 229 -3.94 2.48 13.66
C GLU A 229 -4.44 1.24 12.91
N GLY A 230 -3.75 0.11 13.11
CA GLY A 230 -4.08 -1.20 12.51
C GLY A 230 -3.15 -1.60 11.35
N PHE A 231 -2.46 -0.62 10.75
CA PHE A 231 -1.46 -0.87 9.71
C PHE A 231 -0.09 -1.19 10.31
N LYS A 232 0.31 -2.46 10.23
CA LYS A 232 1.67 -2.88 10.54
C LYS A 232 2.62 -2.43 9.44
N ARG A 233 3.87 -2.11 9.79
CA ARG A 233 4.90 -1.68 8.83
C ARG A 233 6.05 -2.68 8.77
N LYS A 234 6.45 -3.02 7.54
CA LYS A 234 7.69 -3.73 7.21
C LYS A 234 8.78 -2.70 6.94
N GLU A 235 9.86 -2.76 7.70
CA GLU A 235 11.12 -2.06 7.42
C GLU A 235 11.95 -2.90 6.43
N PHE A 236 12.48 -2.24 5.41
CA PHE A 236 13.44 -2.79 4.45
C PHE A 236 14.77 -2.07 4.63
N ARG A 237 15.63 -2.61 5.50
CA ARG A 237 16.94 -2.04 5.80
C ARG A 237 17.99 -2.49 4.76
N GLY A 238 18.51 -1.54 4.00
CA GLY A 238 19.54 -1.73 2.98
C GLY A 238 20.97 -1.56 3.51
N LYS A 239 21.89 -1.17 2.62
CA LYS A 239 23.17 -0.58 3.05
C LYS A 239 22.91 0.83 3.61
N LEU A 240 23.82 1.32 4.45
CA LEU A 240 23.80 2.71 4.90
C LEU A 240 23.81 3.65 3.69
N ALA A 241 22.76 4.44 3.54
CA ALA A 241 22.58 5.39 2.45
C ALA A 241 22.08 6.72 3.02
N ILE A 242 22.88 7.77 2.86
CA ILE A 242 22.58 9.11 3.36
C ILE A 242 22.30 10.00 2.15
N ALA A 243 21.08 10.53 2.06
CA ALA A 243 20.70 11.44 1.00
C ALA A 243 20.83 12.89 1.45
N ILE A 244 21.27 13.75 0.54
CA ILE A 244 21.29 15.21 0.71
C ILE A 244 20.45 15.80 -0.41
N THR A 245 19.51 16.67 -0.07
CA THR A 245 18.79 17.51 -1.05
C THR A 245 19.17 18.96 -0.86
N ALA A 246 19.42 19.67 -1.96
CA ALA A 246 19.71 21.11 -1.95
C ALA A 246 18.89 21.83 -3.02
N ASN A 247 18.40 23.03 -2.70
CA ASN A 247 17.75 23.92 -3.65
C ASN A 247 18.55 25.22 -3.75
N PHE A 248 18.95 25.61 -4.96
CA PHE A 248 19.55 26.92 -5.25
C PHE A 248 18.58 27.81 -6.03
N VAL A 249 18.75 29.12 -5.96
CA VAL A 249 17.89 30.12 -6.61
C VAL A 249 18.06 30.06 -8.12
N ASN A 250 17.00 29.70 -8.85
CA ASN A 250 16.96 29.77 -10.31
C ASN A 250 16.51 31.16 -10.78
N ARG A 251 17.44 31.98 -11.28
CA ARG A 251 17.18 33.34 -11.78
C ARG A 251 16.64 33.36 -13.22
N ASN A 252 16.48 32.19 -13.85
CA ASN A 252 15.95 32.01 -15.20
C ASN A 252 16.77 32.74 -16.29
N THR A 253 18.07 32.96 -16.06
CA THR A 253 18.98 33.59 -17.04
C THR A 253 19.28 32.68 -18.23
N THR A 254 19.80 33.26 -19.31
CA THR A 254 20.22 32.52 -20.52
C THR A 254 21.47 31.65 -20.32
N ALA A 255 22.18 31.78 -19.20
CA ALA A 255 23.25 30.87 -18.80
C ALA A 255 22.66 29.63 -18.10
N GLU A 256 21.87 29.84 -17.05
CA GLU A 256 21.14 28.77 -16.33
C GLU A 256 20.24 27.94 -17.27
N ALA A 257 19.65 28.58 -18.29
CA ALA A 257 18.82 27.92 -19.31
C ALA A 257 19.61 27.05 -20.31
N LYS A 258 20.95 27.12 -20.32
CA LYS A 258 21.82 26.28 -21.18
C LYS A 258 22.38 25.05 -20.46
N VAL A 259 22.49 25.08 -19.13
CA VAL A 259 23.00 23.94 -18.35
C VAL A 259 22.10 22.73 -18.57
N GLU A 260 22.68 21.56 -18.87
CA GLU A 260 21.92 20.32 -19.05
C GLU A 260 21.53 19.70 -17.69
N GLU A 261 20.39 19.04 -17.64
CA GLU A 261 19.89 18.36 -16.43
C GLU A 261 20.53 16.98 -16.26
N ILE A 262 20.69 16.53 -15.01
CA ILE A 262 21.33 15.23 -14.70
C ILE A 262 20.24 14.24 -14.29
N SER A 263 19.73 13.50 -15.27
CA SER A 263 18.66 12.49 -15.10
C SER A 263 19.15 11.21 -14.42
N GLY A 264 19.57 11.28 -13.15
CA GLY A 264 19.91 10.10 -12.34
C GLY A 264 21.21 9.40 -12.72
N VAL A 265 22.30 10.15 -12.79
CA VAL A 265 23.63 9.57 -13.05
C VAL A 265 24.12 8.86 -11.80
N ALA A 266 23.83 7.57 -11.69
CA ALA A 266 24.39 6.71 -10.65
C ALA A 266 25.83 6.29 -10.99
N PHE A 267 26.63 6.01 -9.95
CA PHE A 267 28.04 5.58 -10.05
C PHE A 267 28.24 4.43 -11.05
N ILE A 268 27.30 3.49 -11.09
CA ILE A 268 27.31 2.32 -11.98
C ILE A 268 27.44 2.71 -13.46
N PHE A 269 26.85 3.84 -13.88
CA PHE A 269 26.81 4.27 -15.29
C PHE A 269 27.92 5.25 -15.69
N ASN A 270 28.45 6.02 -14.73
CA ASN A 270 29.51 7.00 -15.00
C ASN A 270 30.56 7.03 -13.88
N GLN A 271 31.24 5.91 -13.68
CA GLN A 271 32.26 5.75 -12.63
C GLN A 271 33.34 6.83 -12.70
N LYS A 272 33.74 7.25 -13.91
CA LYS A 272 34.76 8.28 -14.11
C LYS A 272 34.35 9.61 -13.45
N PHE A 273 33.16 10.13 -13.73
CA PHE A 273 32.69 11.40 -13.13
C PHE A 273 32.77 11.41 -11.59
N PHE A 274 32.47 10.28 -10.94
CA PHE A 274 32.54 10.19 -9.47
C PHE A 274 33.96 9.98 -8.91
N LEU A 275 34.86 9.40 -9.70
CA LEU A 275 36.28 9.34 -9.35
C LEU A 275 36.92 10.72 -9.50
N ASP A 276 36.68 11.39 -10.63
CA ASP A 276 37.12 12.76 -10.89
C ASP A 276 36.59 13.73 -9.80
N LEU A 277 35.29 13.67 -9.47
CA LEU A 277 34.69 14.43 -8.37
C LEU A 277 35.45 14.20 -7.06
N LYS A 278 35.72 12.94 -6.71
CA LYS A 278 36.40 12.59 -5.47
C LYS A 278 37.86 13.06 -5.44
N GLU A 279 38.54 13.03 -6.58
CA GLU A 279 39.93 13.47 -6.70
C GLU A 279 40.05 15.00 -6.62
N GLU A 280 39.14 15.76 -7.25
CA GLU A 280 39.15 17.23 -7.20
C GLU A 280 38.60 17.82 -5.89
N THR A 281 37.55 17.21 -5.30
CA THR A 281 36.79 17.81 -4.18
C THR A 281 36.83 17.01 -2.87
N GLY A 282 37.29 15.75 -2.90
CA GLY A 282 37.15 14.81 -1.78
C GLY A 282 35.73 14.26 -1.57
N ILE A 283 34.74 14.67 -2.38
CA ILE A 283 33.34 14.28 -2.23
C ILE A 283 33.08 12.91 -2.88
N ASP A 284 32.85 11.88 -2.07
CA ASP A 284 32.49 10.53 -2.53
C ASP A 284 30.97 10.24 -2.50
N LEU A 285 30.34 10.23 -3.68
CA LEU A 285 28.90 9.98 -3.90
C LEU A 285 28.62 8.63 -4.60
N GLU A 286 27.41 8.11 -4.44
CA GLU A 286 26.89 6.95 -5.19
C GLU A 286 25.95 7.33 -6.35
N ASN A 287 25.35 8.52 -6.29
CA ASN A 287 24.40 9.05 -7.29
C ASN A 287 24.28 10.57 -7.13
N ILE A 288 24.06 11.29 -8.23
CA ILE A 288 23.64 12.69 -8.24
C ILE A 288 22.56 12.92 -9.32
N VAL A 289 21.53 13.68 -8.94
CA VAL A 289 20.43 14.13 -9.78
C VAL A 289 20.40 15.65 -9.75
N TYR A 290 20.15 16.28 -10.89
CA TYR A 290 19.93 17.72 -11.02
C TYR A 290 18.71 17.99 -11.90
N TYR A 291 17.74 18.74 -11.38
CA TYR A 291 16.55 19.22 -12.08
C TYR A 291 16.45 20.74 -11.98
N ARG A 292 16.06 21.41 -13.07
CA ARG A 292 15.91 22.87 -13.14
C ARG A 292 14.42 23.23 -13.22
N ASP A 293 13.79 23.31 -12.05
CA ASP A 293 12.40 23.73 -11.86
C ASP A 293 12.37 25.23 -11.45
N ASN A 294 11.55 25.62 -10.48
CA ASN A 294 11.56 26.95 -9.85
C ASN A 294 12.84 27.18 -9.02
N THR A 295 13.54 26.10 -8.66
CA THR A 295 14.88 26.08 -8.06
C THR A 295 15.79 25.21 -8.92
N HIS A 296 17.12 25.40 -8.79
CA HIS A 296 18.09 24.39 -9.21
C HIS A 296 18.13 23.35 -8.09
N TYR A 297 17.44 22.24 -8.29
CA TYR A 297 17.28 21.18 -7.30
C TYR A 297 18.30 20.08 -7.54
N PHE A 298 19.03 19.73 -6.49
CA PHE A 298 19.94 18.59 -6.47
C PHE A 298 19.48 17.58 -5.43
N VAL A 299 19.56 16.29 -5.76
CA VAL A 299 19.56 15.21 -4.78
C VAL A 299 20.71 14.26 -5.05
N MET A 300 21.50 13.99 -4.01
CA MET A 300 22.70 13.17 -4.06
C MET A 300 22.70 12.16 -2.91
N THR A 301 23.31 11.00 -3.12
CA THR A 301 23.50 9.99 -2.05
C THR A 301 24.98 9.88 -1.71
N ALA A 302 25.35 10.40 -0.54
CA ALA A 302 26.73 10.51 -0.07
C ALA A 302 27.13 9.31 0.79
N LYS A 303 28.41 8.92 0.70
CA LYS A 303 28.97 7.86 1.56
C LYS A 303 29.37 8.45 2.92
N LYS A 304 29.04 7.74 4.01
CA LYS A 304 29.32 8.18 5.40
C LYS A 304 30.75 8.70 5.59
N GLN A 305 31.75 7.99 5.05
CA GLN A 305 33.15 8.36 5.21
C GLN A 305 33.45 9.77 4.65
N SER A 306 32.97 10.08 3.45
CA SER A 306 33.14 11.41 2.83
C SER A 306 32.47 12.55 3.64
N LEU A 307 31.38 12.25 4.35
CA LEU A 307 30.72 13.20 5.24
C LEU A 307 31.49 13.43 6.56
N LEU A 308 32.19 12.42 7.06
CA LEU A 308 33.12 12.54 8.19
C LEU A 308 34.41 13.27 7.75
N ASP A 309 35.00 12.87 6.61
CA ASP A 309 36.24 13.43 6.05
C ASP A 309 36.10 14.93 5.74
N LYS A 310 34.94 15.38 5.24
CA LYS A 310 34.61 16.79 4.97
C LYS A 310 33.99 17.52 6.18
N GLY A 311 33.93 16.89 7.36
CA GLY A 311 33.45 17.51 8.61
C GLY A 311 31.96 17.86 8.65
N VAL A 312 31.15 17.28 7.74
CA VAL A 312 29.68 17.45 7.69
C VAL A 312 29.00 16.69 8.83
N VAL A 313 29.52 15.51 9.15
CA VAL A 313 29.13 14.70 10.31
C VAL A 313 30.28 14.76 11.32
N ILE A 314 29.98 15.10 12.57
CA ILE A 314 31.00 15.39 13.60
C ILE A 314 31.53 14.09 14.23
N ASN A 315 30.62 13.17 14.61
CA ASN A 315 30.96 11.89 15.24
C ASN A 315 30.38 10.72 14.46
N ASP A 316 31.12 9.60 14.42
CA ASP A 316 30.66 8.37 13.79
C ASP A 316 29.80 7.51 14.73
N TYR A 317 28.48 7.72 14.69
CA TYR A 317 27.51 6.90 15.42
C TYR A 317 27.02 5.68 14.62
N ILE A 318 26.83 4.56 15.32
CA ILE A 318 26.35 3.29 14.73
C ILE A 318 24.86 3.37 14.34
N ASP A 319 24.05 4.07 15.14
CA ASP A 319 22.65 4.31 14.84
C ASP A 319 22.48 5.48 13.86
N THR A 320 21.61 5.31 12.86
CA THR A 320 21.39 6.31 11.81
C THR A 320 20.59 7.52 12.28
N GLN A 321 19.82 7.41 13.37
CA GLN A 321 19.11 8.57 13.94
C GLN A 321 20.08 9.47 14.70
N MET A 322 20.97 8.90 15.53
CA MET A 322 22.06 9.64 16.18
C MET A 322 23.08 10.19 15.18
N LEU A 323 23.42 9.44 14.13
CA LEU A 323 24.38 9.88 13.09
C LEU A 323 23.91 11.15 12.36
N LEU A 324 22.60 11.30 12.15
CA LEU A 324 21.97 12.38 11.40
C LEU A 324 21.16 13.36 12.29
N CYS A 325 21.41 13.39 13.60
CA CYS A 325 20.76 14.34 14.49
C CYS A 325 21.32 15.76 14.32
N SER A 326 20.53 16.78 14.69
CA SER A 326 20.88 18.20 14.54
C SER A 326 22.16 18.61 15.28
N GLU A 327 22.53 17.86 16.30
CA GLU A 327 23.69 18.11 17.17
C GLU A 327 24.97 17.48 16.60
N ASN A 328 24.84 16.52 15.67
CA ASN A 328 25.95 15.81 15.05
C ASN A 328 26.22 16.22 13.59
N VAL A 329 25.36 17.06 13.00
CA VAL A 329 25.48 17.59 11.64
C VAL A 329 25.96 19.05 11.68
N ASN A 330 27.13 19.30 11.12
CA ASN A 330 27.64 20.66 10.92
C ASN A 330 26.96 21.30 9.69
N GLN A 331 26.03 22.22 9.95
CA GLN A 331 25.25 22.88 8.90
C GLN A 331 26.10 23.71 7.92
N GLU A 332 27.20 24.34 8.37
CA GLU A 332 28.07 25.12 7.49
C GLU A 332 28.87 24.21 6.55
N ALA A 333 29.41 23.12 7.08
CA ALA A 333 30.07 22.09 6.27
C ALA A 333 29.08 21.43 5.29
N LEU A 334 27.84 21.15 5.70
CA LEU A 334 26.78 20.64 4.82
C LEU A 334 26.47 21.59 3.65
N LEU A 335 26.41 22.90 3.91
CA LEU A 335 26.18 23.92 2.88
C LEU A 335 27.34 24.00 1.89
N CYS A 336 28.59 23.89 2.35
CA CYS A 336 29.75 23.84 1.49
C CYS A 336 29.78 22.56 0.64
N TYR A 337 29.60 21.39 1.26
CA TYR A 337 29.57 20.08 0.60
C TYR A 337 28.50 20.02 -0.50
N ALA A 338 27.27 20.48 -0.21
CA ALA A 338 26.18 20.47 -1.17
C ALA A 338 26.40 21.47 -2.33
N ARG A 339 27.04 22.62 -2.07
CA ARG A 339 27.39 23.59 -3.12
C ARG A 339 28.48 23.05 -4.04
N GLU A 340 29.57 22.55 -3.48
CA GLU A 340 30.74 22.03 -4.18
C GLU A 340 30.37 20.84 -5.10
N ALA A 341 29.55 19.90 -4.60
CA ALA A 341 29.01 18.80 -5.40
C ALA A 341 28.08 19.26 -6.54
N ALA A 342 27.30 20.33 -6.34
CA ALA A 342 26.41 20.89 -7.36
C ALA A 342 27.17 21.67 -8.46
N ASP A 343 28.23 22.37 -8.08
CA ASP A 343 29.08 23.15 -8.97
C ASP A 343 29.87 22.22 -9.91
N PHE A 344 30.60 21.26 -9.35
CA PHE A 344 31.26 20.20 -10.12
C PHE A 344 30.24 19.41 -10.97
N GLY A 345 29.09 19.05 -10.39
CA GLY A 345 28.04 18.31 -11.09
C GLY A 345 27.53 19.02 -12.35
N THR A 346 27.49 20.36 -12.34
CA THR A 346 27.11 21.17 -13.51
C THR A 346 28.29 21.64 -14.35
N ASN A 347 29.49 21.11 -14.13
CA ASN A 347 30.74 21.49 -14.79
C ASN A 347 31.03 23.00 -14.67
N TYR A 348 30.73 23.59 -13.50
CA TYR A 348 30.90 25.01 -13.19
C TYR A 348 30.14 25.97 -14.14
N GLN A 349 29.01 25.53 -14.72
CA GLN A 349 28.22 26.31 -15.69
C GLN A 349 27.10 27.14 -15.04
N LEU A 350 26.75 26.90 -13.78
CA LEU A 350 25.78 27.72 -13.04
C LEU A 350 26.46 28.99 -12.51
N PRO A 351 26.02 30.21 -12.87
CA PRO A 351 26.79 31.43 -12.55
C PRO A 351 26.94 31.75 -11.06
N THR A 352 26.01 31.27 -10.22
CA THR A 352 25.91 31.56 -8.78
C THR A 352 25.12 30.46 -8.09
N LEU A 353 25.67 29.84 -7.04
CA LEU A 353 24.99 28.83 -6.22
C LEU A 353 24.57 29.40 -4.86
N ASP A 354 23.61 30.32 -4.92
CA ASP A 354 22.91 30.86 -3.75
C ASP A 354 21.79 29.90 -3.34
N PHE A 355 21.73 29.51 -2.07
CA PHE A 355 20.67 28.65 -1.58
C PHE A 355 19.31 29.36 -1.63
N ALA A 356 18.28 28.62 -2.06
CA ALA A 356 16.90 29.02 -1.84
C ALA A 356 16.58 28.97 -0.33
N MET A 357 15.51 29.66 0.08
CA MET A 357 15.08 29.63 1.48
C MET A 357 14.01 28.57 1.71
N ASN A 358 14.15 27.83 2.80
CA ASN A 358 13.18 26.86 3.27
C ASN A 358 12.08 27.54 4.12
N HIS A 359 11.10 26.74 4.57
CA HIS A 359 9.98 27.20 5.39
C HIS A 359 10.34 27.86 6.75
N CYS A 360 11.57 27.68 7.24
CA CYS A 360 12.09 28.31 8.46
C CYS A 360 12.91 29.58 8.17
N GLY A 361 13.01 30.03 6.92
CA GLY A 361 13.88 31.14 6.51
C GLY A 361 15.38 30.80 6.49
N GLN A 362 15.71 29.50 6.54
CA GLN A 362 17.09 29.01 6.47
C GLN A 362 17.44 28.55 5.05
N PRO A 363 18.73 28.48 4.69
CA PRO A 363 19.20 27.84 3.46
C PRO A 363 18.62 26.42 3.27
N ASP A 364 18.06 26.15 2.09
CA ASP A 364 17.30 24.94 1.79
C ASP A 364 18.20 23.77 1.38
N VAL A 365 18.94 23.25 2.38
CA VAL A 365 19.66 21.98 2.34
C VAL A 365 19.17 21.08 3.48
N ALA A 366 19.04 19.78 3.24
CA ALA A 366 18.61 18.81 4.25
C ALA A 366 19.19 17.41 4.01
N MET A 367 19.45 16.68 5.09
CA MET A 367 19.93 15.29 5.09
C MET A 367 18.80 14.32 5.44
N PHE A 368 18.82 13.12 4.86
CA PHE A 368 17.80 12.08 5.06
C PHE A 368 18.40 10.68 5.10
N ASP A 369 17.85 9.82 5.96
CA ASP A 369 18.18 8.40 6.01
C ASP A 369 17.42 7.62 4.92
N PHE A 370 18.15 7.06 3.95
CA PHE A 370 17.66 6.11 2.95
C PHE A 370 18.01 4.64 3.28
N THR A 371 18.66 4.40 4.43
CA THR A 371 19.02 3.04 4.89
C THR A 371 17.78 2.20 5.16
N SER A 372 16.71 2.80 5.67
CA SER A 372 15.48 2.10 6.08
C SER A 372 14.25 2.68 5.39
N MET A 373 13.76 1.98 4.36
CA MET A 373 12.49 2.26 3.69
C MET A 373 11.36 1.42 4.32
N HIS A 374 10.16 2.00 4.44
CA HIS A 374 9.01 1.34 5.05
C HIS A 374 7.89 1.09 4.04
N ALA A 375 7.18 -0.02 4.19
CA ALA A 375 5.88 -0.24 3.54
C ALA A 375 4.88 -0.83 4.54
N SER A 376 3.60 -0.56 4.35
CA SER A 376 2.52 -1.20 5.10
C SER A 376 2.42 -2.69 4.74
N GLU A 377 2.01 -3.54 5.68
CA GLU A 377 1.75 -4.96 5.41
C GLU A 377 0.53 -5.15 4.50
N ASN A 378 -0.44 -4.25 4.60
CA ASN A 378 -1.72 -4.21 3.90
C ASN A 378 -2.02 -2.78 3.44
N ALA A 379 -2.73 -2.60 2.33
CA ALA A 379 -3.14 -1.29 1.83
C ALA A 379 -4.47 -0.79 2.43
N ALA A 380 -5.36 -1.69 2.84
CA ALA A 380 -6.62 -1.36 3.48
C ALA A 380 -6.99 -2.31 4.63
N LEU A 381 -7.94 -1.87 5.45
CA LEU A 381 -8.64 -2.66 6.47
C LEU A 381 -10.07 -2.12 6.63
N VAL A 382 -10.96 -2.89 7.23
CA VAL A 382 -12.33 -2.45 7.57
C VAL A 382 -12.52 -2.58 9.08
N ARG A 383 -13.13 -1.57 9.70
CA ARG A 383 -13.58 -1.62 11.10
C ARG A 383 -15.11 -1.70 11.12
N ASP A 384 -15.67 -2.49 12.02
CA ASP A 384 -17.11 -2.63 12.21
C ASP A 384 -17.44 -2.49 13.70
N ARG A 385 -18.26 -1.49 14.04
CA ARG A 385 -18.73 -1.24 15.40
C ARG A 385 -20.18 -0.80 15.40
N PHE A 386 -21.00 -1.52 16.17
CA PHE A 386 -22.42 -1.26 16.38
C PHE A 386 -23.21 -1.13 15.05
N GLY A 387 -22.80 -1.91 14.03
CA GLY A 387 -23.40 -1.90 12.69
C GLY A 387 -22.83 -0.85 11.73
N HIS A 388 -22.09 0.16 12.23
CA HIS A 388 -21.43 1.14 11.38
C HIS A 388 -20.07 0.62 10.91
N GLN A 389 -19.92 0.48 9.59
CA GLN A 389 -18.68 0.05 8.96
C GLN A 389 -17.84 1.24 8.46
N LEU A 390 -16.54 1.17 8.69
CA LEU A 390 -15.55 2.15 8.24
C LEU A 390 -14.48 1.46 7.39
N LEU A 391 -14.37 1.89 6.13
CA LEU A 391 -13.31 1.48 5.22
C LEU A 391 -12.07 2.37 5.41
N VAL A 392 -10.94 1.76 5.77
CA VAL A 392 -9.69 2.46 6.14
C VAL A 392 -8.61 2.10 5.12
N ALA A 393 -7.94 3.08 4.51
CA ALA A 393 -6.89 2.84 3.51
C ALA A 393 -5.67 3.78 3.64
N LEU A 394 -4.52 3.35 3.10
CA LEU A 394 -3.30 4.17 3.00
C LEU A 394 -2.94 4.48 1.54
N VAL A 395 -2.44 5.70 1.28
CA VAL A 395 -2.05 6.17 -0.07
C VAL A 395 -0.78 7.03 -0.02
N GLY A 396 0.17 6.75 -0.92
CA GLY A 396 1.45 7.47 -1.02
C GLY A 396 2.48 6.97 0.00
N ASP A 397 3.33 7.87 0.49
CA ASP A 397 4.44 7.56 1.41
C ASP A 397 3.99 6.94 2.75
N SER A 398 2.70 6.98 3.10
CA SER A 398 2.12 6.28 4.25
C SER A 398 2.02 4.77 4.01
N LEU A 399 1.72 4.38 2.77
CA LEU A 399 1.60 3.01 2.25
C LEU A 399 2.95 2.41 1.87
N LEU A 400 3.78 3.17 1.14
CA LEU A 400 5.05 2.71 0.57
C LEU A 400 6.01 3.90 0.41
N GLU A 401 7.07 3.94 1.22
CA GLU A 401 8.10 4.98 1.12
C GLU A 401 8.88 4.85 -0.20
N PRO A 402 9.01 5.94 -0.99
CA PRO A 402 9.70 5.91 -2.26
C PRO A 402 11.20 6.21 -2.14
N PHE A 403 12.03 5.48 -2.88
CA PHE A 403 13.43 5.86 -3.10
C PHE A 403 13.48 7.00 -4.14
N TRP A 404 13.78 8.22 -3.69
CA TRP A 404 13.64 9.43 -4.51
C TRP A 404 14.51 9.45 -5.77
N PRO A 405 15.78 8.96 -5.79
CA PRO A 405 16.60 8.94 -6.99
C PRO A 405 16.11 8.01 -8.11
N MET A 406 15.10 7.16 -7.86
CA MET A 406 14.39 6.39 -8.90
C MET A 406 13.07 7.04 -9.33
N GLY A 407 12.72 8.23 -8.83
CA GLY A 407 11.53 8.98 -9.23
C GLY A 407 10.19 8.27 -8.96
N THR A 408 10.15 7.29 -8.04
CA THR A 408 9.01 6.37 -7.88
C THR A 408 7.81 6.97 -7.13
N GLY A 409 8.01 8.03 -6.33
CA GLY A 409 7.04 8.52 -5.35
C GLY A 409 5.71 8.97 -5.95
N CYS A 410 5.72 10.00 -6.81
CA CYS A 410 4.49 10.51 -7.42
C CYS A 410 3.75 9.41 -8.22
N ALA A 411 4.50 8.58 -8.95
CA ALA A 411 3.96 7.52 -9.77
C ALA A 411 3.30 6.39 -8.97
N ARG A 412 3.91 5.93 -7.87
CA ARG A 412 3.31 4.89 -7.02
C ARG A 412 2.20 5.44 -6.13
N GLY A 413 2.32 6.68 -5.67
CA GLY A 413 1.27 7.37 -4.94
C GLY A 413 0.00 7.60 -5.77
N PHE A 414 0.12 7.96 -7.05
CA PHE A 414 -1.03 8.14 -7.94
C PHE A 414 -1.67 6.79 -8.34
N LEU A 415 -0.87 5.74 -8.58
CA LEU A 415 -1.41 4.39 -8.75
C LEU A 415 -2.21 3.93 -7.52
N ALA A 416 -1.67 4.12 -6.31
CA ALA A 416 -2.38 3.81 -5.07
C ALA A 416 -3.64 4.66 -4.86
N ALA A 417 -3.67 5.90 -5.34
CA ALA A 417 -4.87 6.75 -5.34
C ALA A 417 -5.97 6.16 -6.22
N PHE A 418 -5.65 5.73 -7.44
CA PHE A 418 -6.59 5.05 -8.34
C PHE A 418 -7.08 3.71 -7.80
N ASP A 419 -6.19 2.91 -7.21
CA ASP A 419 -6.54 1.63 -6.58
C ASP A 419 -7.49 1.82 -5.38
N THR A 420 -7.35 2.94 -4.67
CA THR A 420 -8.19 3.31 -3.54
C THR A 420 -9.54 3.87 -4.00
N ALA A 421 -9.57 4.65 -5.08
CA ALA A 421 -10.83 5.06 -5.73
C ALA A 421 -11.62 3.85 -6.28
N TRP A 422 -10.96 2.90 -6.94
CA TRP A 422 -11.58 1.65 -7.38
C TRP A 422 -12.16 0.84 -6.20
N MET A 423 -11.42 0.73 -5.10
CA MET A 423 -11.87 0.07 -3.88
C MET A 423 -13.10 0.77 -3.26
N VAL A 424 -13.12 2.10 -3.18
CA VAL A 424 -14.27 2.87 -2.67
C VAL A 424 -15.48 2.75 -3.61
N LYS A 425 -15.27 2.64 -4.92
CA LYS A 425 -16.36 2.28 -5.85
C LYS A 425 -16.91 0.87 -5.57
N SER A 426 -16.04 -0.14 -5.47
CA SER A 426 -16.44 -1.51 -5.13
C SER A 426 -17.21 -1.57 -3.81
N TRP A 427 -16.86 -0.72 -2.84
CA TRP A 427 -17.56 -0.54 -1.57
C TRP A 427 -18.95 0.11 -1.73
N ALA A 428 -19.04 1.25 -2.41
CA ALA A 428 -20.30 1.95 -2.66
C ALA A 428 -21.31 1.12 -3.48
N GLN A 429 -20.83 0.17 -4.30
CA GLN A 429 -21.65 -0.81 -5.01
C GLN A 429 -22.15 -1.98 -4.13
N GLY A 430 -21.88 -1.97 -2.82
CA GLY A 430 -22.39 -2.97 -1.88
C GLY A 430 -21.71 -4.34 -1.93
N ARG A 431 -20.50 -4.45 -2.51
CA ARG A 431 -19.70 -5.69 -2.43
C ARG A 431 -19.29 -5.98 -0.99
N THR A 432 -19.09 -7.25 -0.62
CA THR A 432 -18.77 -7.57 0.77
C THR A 432 -17.36 -7.08 1.15
N ALA A 433 -17.20 -6.65 2.41
CA ALA A 433 -15.95 -6.10 2.92
C ALA A 433 -14.72 -6.98 2.63
N LEU A 434 -14.86 -8.31 2.73
CA LEU A 434 -13.77 -9.26 2.47
C LEU A 434 -13.41 -9.41 0.99
N GLU A 435 -14.34 -9.16 0.07
CA GLU A 435 -14.08 -9.13 -1.37
C GLU A 435 -13.39 -7.84 -1.78
N VAL A 436 -13.87 -6.69 -1.26
CA VAL A 436 -13.26 -5.37 -1.46
C VAL A 436 -11.81 -5.37 -0.96
N LEU A 437 -11.54 -5.93 0.22
CA LEU A 437 -10.19 -6.11 0.75
C LEU A 437 -9.35 -7.09 -0.10
N ALA A 438 -9.91 -8.22 -0.54
CA ALA A 438 -9.17 -9.17 -1.38
C ALA A 438 -8.79 -8.58 -2.76
N GLU A 439 -9.67 -7.79 -3.38
CA GLU A 439 -9.38 -7.05 -4.60
C GLU A 439 -8.27 -6.02 -4.36
N ARG A 440 -8.38 -5.19 -3.31
CA ARG A 440 -7.40 -4.16 -2.96
C ARG A 440 -6.00 -4.72 -2.70
N GLU A 441 -5.90 -5.79 -1.91
CA GLU A 441 -4.63 -6.43 -1.56
C GLU A 441 -4.03 -7.23 -2.75
N SER A 442 -4.87 -7.73 -3.66
CA SER A 442 -4.39 -8.34 -4.91
C SER A 442 -3.66 -7.32 -5.79
N ILE A 443 -4.19 -6.10 -5.88
CA ILE A 443 -3.58 -5.01 -6.64
C ILE A 443 -2.32 -4.47 -5.92
N TYR A 444 -2.38 -4.31 -4.59
CA TYR A 444 -1.26 -3.75 -3.81
C TYR A 444 0.05 -4.53 -3.98
N ARG A 445 0.00 -5.87 -4.11
CA ARG A 445 1.17 -6.74 -4.35
C ARG A 445 1.99 -6.37 -5.60
N LEU A 446 1.37 -5.70 -6.59
CA LEU A 446 2.04 -5.23 -7.80
C LEU A 446 2.80 -3.92 -7.56
N LEU A 447 2.30 -3.05 -6.67
CA LEU A 447 2.74 -1.66 -6.52
C LEU A 447 4.26 -1.49 -6.28
N PRO A 448 4.93 -2.26 -5.40
CA PRO A 448 6.38 -2.12 -5.17
C PRO A 448 7.24 -2.54 -6.36
N GLN A 449 6.68 -3.31 -7.30
CA GLN A 449 7.35 -3.84 -8.49
C GLN A 449 7.11 -2.99 -9.74
N THR A 450 6.23 -1.99 -9.69
CA THR A 450 5.92 -1.10 -10.81
C THR A 450 7.14 -0.32 -11.30
N THR A 451 7.28 -0.22 -12.61
CA THR A 451 8.23 0.66 -13.32
C THR A 451 7.54 1.23 -14.57
N PRO A 452 8.09 2.27 -15.24
CA PRO A 452 7.53 2.75 -16.50
C PRO A 452 7.45 1.66 -17.59
N GLU A 453 8.25 0.59 -17.50
CA GLU A 453 8.35 -0.50 -18.47
C GLU A 453 7.20 -1.49 -18.35
N ASN A 454 6.78 -1.85 -17.13
CA ASN A 454 5.87 -2.96 -16.86
C ASN A 454 4.39 -2.57 -16.63
N ILE A 455 4.09 -1.28 -16.49
CA ILE A 455 2.71 -0.76 -16.51
C ILE A 455 2.15 -0.64 -17.94
N GLY A 456 0.83 -0.55 -18.07
CA GLY A 456 0.15 -0.42 -19.36
C GLY A 456 0.62 0.82 -20.13
N LYS A 457 0.88 0.69 -21.43
CA LYS A 457 1.47 1.77 -22.25
C LYS A 457 0.46 2.76 -22.83
N ASN A 458 -0.83 2.40 -22.85
CA ASN A 458 -1.88 3.25 -23.42
C ASN A 458 -2.43 4.23 -22.38
N PHE A 459 -1.69 5.30 -22.12
CA PHE A 459 -2.04 6.30 -21.09
C PHE A 459 -3.35 7.07 -21.39
N GLU A 460 -3.85 7.03 -22.63
CA GLU A 460 -5.16 7.61 -22.97
C GLU A 460 -6.34 6.78 -22.44
N GLN A 461 -6.13 5.47 -22.24
CA GLN A 461 -7.12 4.53 -21.71
C GLN A 461 -7.03 4.36 -20.19
N TYR A 462 -6.13 5.06 -19.48
CA TYR A 462 -6.00 4.97 -18.03
C TYR A 462 -7.23 5.53 -17.31
N THR A 463 -7.95 4.66 -16.59
CA THR A 463 -9.05 5.00 -15.69
C THR A 463 -8.73 4.53 -14.26
N ILE A 464 -9.69 4.61 -13.34
CA ILE A 464 -9.54 3.97 -12.02
C ILE A 464 -9.51 2.44 -12.11
N ASP A 465 -10.06 1.83 -13.17
CA ASP A 465 -10.03 0.38 -13.37
C ASP A 465 -8.55 -0.10 -13.42
N PRO A 466 -8.12 -0.97 -12.49
CA PRO A 466 -6.74 -1.45 -12.42
C PRO A 466 -6.35 -2.29 -13.65
N GLY A 467 -7.31 -2.89 -14.36
CA GLY A 467 -7.08 -3.61 -15.62
C GLY A 467 -6.59 -2.71 -16.76
N THR A 468 -6.89 -1.40 -16.73
CA THR A 468 -6.34 -0.44 -17.70
C THR A 468 -4.88 -0.08 -17.43
N ARG A 469 -4.38 -0.35 -16.21
CA ARG A 469 -3.10 0.13 -15.68
C ARG A 469 -2.06 -0.99 -15.49
N TYR A 470 -2.51 -2.20 -15.10
CA TYR A 470 -1.65 -3.34 -14.78
C TYR A 470 -1.84 -4.49 -15.79
N PRO A 471 -0.87 -4.71 -16.71
CA PRO A 471 -0.89 -5.85 -17.62
C PRO A 471 -0.88 -7.18 -16.86
N ASN A 472 -1.72 -8.13 -17.29
CA ASN A 472 -1.86 -9.46 -16.66
C ASN A 472 -2.32 -9.42 -15.19
N LEU A 473 -3.12 -8.42 -14.80
CA LEU A 473 -3.71 -8.31 -13.47
C LEU A 473 -4.52 -9.57 -13.10
N ILE A 474 -4.14 -10.23 -12.00
CA ILE A 474 -4.95 -11.28 -11.36
C ILE A 474 -5.62 -10.65 -10.11
N SER A 475 -6.77 -10.02 -10.32
CA SER A 475 -7.56 -9.32 -9.28
C SER A 475 -8.02 -10.22 -8.13
N SER A 476 -7.93 -11.55 -8.29
CA SER A 476 -8.30 -12.56 -7.29
C SER A 476 -7.12 -13.41 -6.80
N CYS A 477 -5.88 -12.89 -6.88
CA CYS A 477 -4.68 -13.58 -6.34
C CYS A 477 -4.62 -13.58 -4.79
N VAL A 478 -5.43 -12.73 -4.15
CA VAL A 478 -5.85 -12.85 -2.75
C VAL A 478 -7.27 -13.41 -2.75
N ARG A 479 -7.59 -14.28 -1.77
CA ARG A 479 -8.95 -14.79 -1.56
C ARG A 479 -9.56 -14.16 -0.29
N PRO A 480 -10.89 -13.93 -0.22
CA PRO A 480 -11.56 -13.32 0.94
C PRO A 480 -11.22 -13.95 2.31
N HIS A 481 -10.98 -15.27 2.36
CA HIS A 481 -10.59 -15.95 3.60
C HIS A 481 -9.20 -15.55 4.13
N GLN A 482 -8.30 -15.06 3.27
CA GLN A 482 -6.93 -14.65 3.63
C GLN A 482 -6.92 -13.27 4.31
N VAL A 483 -7.84 -12.38 3.93
CA VAL A 483 -7.95 -11.00 4.45
C VAL A 483 -8.91 -10.86 5.64
N ARG A 484 -9.43 -11.97 6.18
CA ARG A 484 -10.28 -11.95 7.40
C ARG A 484 -9.65 -11.23 8.58
N HIS A 485 -8.32 -11.23 8.68
CA HIS A 485 -7.58 -10.52 9.72
C HIS A 485 -7.51 -8.99 9.54
N LEU A 486 -7.99 -8.48 8.39
CA LEU A 486 -8.11 -7.05 8.06
C LEU A 486 -9.55 -6.53 8.23
N TYR A 487 -10.50 -7.39 8.64
CA TYR A 487 -11.85 -6.99 9.04
C TYR A 487 -11.93 -7.08 10.57
N ILE A 488 -12.04 -5.92 11.22
CA ILE A 488 -11.91 -5.75 12.67
C ILE A 488 -13.28 -5.47 13.27
N SER A 489 -13.89 -6.51 13.84
CA SER A 489 -15.12 -6.44 14.62
C SER A 489 -14.78 -6.71 16.09
N GLY A 490 -14.76 -5.65 16.92
CA GLY A 490 -14.42 -5.73 18.34
C GLY A 490 -13.88 -4.43 18.96
N GLU A 491 -13.74 -4.43 20.29
CA GLU A 491 -13.17 -3.32 21.08
C GLU A 491 -11.78 -2.88 20.56
N LEU A 492 -11.50 -1.57 20.63
CA LEU A 492 -10.24 -0.95 20.22
C LEU A 492 -9.07 -1.19 21.20
N ASN A 493 -8.86 -2.45 21.61
CA ASN A 493 -7.79 -2.83 22.52
C ASN A 493 -6.42 -2.75 21.84
N SER A 494 -5.50 -1.96 22.41
CA SER A 494 -4.13 -1.77 21.94
C SER A 494 -3.26 -3.03 22.16
N CYS A 495 -3.46 -4.05 21.33
CA CYS A 495 -2.88 -5.38 21.52
C CYS A 495 -1.47 -5.49 20.91
N SER A 496 -0.45 -5.38 21.78
CA SER A 496 0.94 -5.72 21.47
C SER A 496 1.07 -7.23 21.21
N LEU A 497 1.04 -7.62 19.94
CA LEU A 497 1.10 -9.03 19.49
C LEU A 497 2.51 -9.64 19.64
N GLU A 498 2.91 -9.94 20.87
CA GLU A 498 3.90 -10.98 21.13
C GLU A 498 3.31 -12.38 20.87
N ARG A 499 4.19 -13.35 20.58
CA ARG A 499 3.78 -14.65 20.03
C ARG A 499 3.34 -15.63 21.13
N ALA A 500 2.06 -16.00 21.13
CA ALA A 500 1.57 -17.23 21.76
C ALA A 500 1.19 -18.27 20.68
N ALA A 501 2.19 -18.98 20.15
CA ALA A 501 1.95 -20.08 19.21
C ALA A 501 1.70 -21.39 19.98
N THR A 502 0.44 -21.77 20.18
CA THR A 502 0.09 -23.13 20.65
C THR A 502 -1.28 -23.56 20.15
N ILE A 503 -1.41 -24.83 19.77
CA ILE A 503 -2.59 -25.37 19.08
C ILE A 503 -3.63 -25.84 20.09
N ARG A 504 -4.86 -25.31 20.00
CA ARG A 504 -6.14 -26.04 20.18
C ARG A 504 -7.34 -25.16 19.78
N ARG A 505 -8.34 -25.76 19.12
CA ARG A 505 -9.67 -25.15 18.92
C ARG A 505 -10.48 -25.22 20.22
N PRO A 506 -11.36 -24.25 20.47
CA PRO A 506 -12.65 -24.49 21.11
C PRO A 506 -13.79 -24.46 20.08
N VAL A 507 -14.93 -25.05 20.46
CA VAL A 507 -16.20 -25.04 19.71
C VAL A 507 -17.04 -23.83 20.12
N ASN A 508 -17.99 -23.41 19.27
CA ASN A 508 -19.01 -22.41 19.63
C ASN A 508 -19.69 -22.76 20.97
N VAL A 509 -19.59 -21.87 21.94
CA VAL A 509 -20.44 -21.86 23.13
C VAL A 509 -20.91 -20.42 23.34
N CYS A 510 -22.21 -20.18 23.14
CA CYS A 510 -22.83 -18.94 23.59
C CYS A 510 -22.73 -18.89 25.12
N ARG A 511 -22.04 -17.88 25.67
CA ARG A 511 -21.95 -17.65 27.11
C ARG A 511 -22.74 -16.40 27.47
N ARG A 512 -23.45 -16.50 28.61
CA ARG A 512 -24.16 -15.38 29.24
C ARG A 512 -23.20 -14.24 29.59
N GLU A 513 -23.77 -13.05 29.71
CA GLU A 513 -23.10 -11.84 30.16
C GLU A 513 -22.64 -11.93 31.63
N SER A 514 -21.80 -10.97 32.04
CA SER A 514 -21.47 -10.66 33.44
C SER A 514 -20.80 -11.75 34.31
N GLU A 515 -19.62 -12.23 33.90
CA GLU A 515 -18.57 -12.68 34.84
C GLU A 515 -17.33 -11.80 34.70
N ILE A 516 -17.07 -10.91 35.66
CA ILE A 516 -15.82 -10.12 35.69
C ILE A 516 -14.68 -11.07 36.07
N ARG A 517 -13.68 -11.21 35.18
CA ARG A 517 -12.51 -12.05 35.44
C ARG A 517 -11.78 -11.55 36.70
N PRO A 518 -11.56 -12.40 37.73
CA PRO A 518 -10.95 -11.95 38.99
C PRO A 518 -9.57 -11.30 38.86
N THR A 519 -8.81 -11.67 37.83
CA THR A 519 -7.53 -11.01 37.51
C THR A 519 -7.68 -9.55 37.06
N ARG A 520 -8.73 -9.22 36.28
CA ARG A 520 -9.03 -7.83 35.87
C ARG A 520 -9.50 -6.99 37.07
N LEU A 521 -10.28 -7.61 37.97
CA LEU A 521 -10.71 -6.98 39.22
C LEU A 521 -9.52 -6.69 40.16
N LEU A 522 -8.64 -7.66 40.36
CA LEU A 522 -7.42 -7.51 41.18
C LEU A 522 -6.52 -6.38 40.67
N THR A 523 -6.21 -6.36 39.37
CA THR A 523 -5.38 -5.30 38.77
C THR A 523 -6.07 -3.92 38.77
N TRP A 524 -7.40 -3.86 38.78
CA TRP A 524 -8.10 -2.59 38.98
C TRP A 524 -7.98 -2.12 40.43
N CYS A 525 -8.29 -2.95 41.42
CA CYS A 525 -8.17 -2.60 42.84
C CYS A 525 -6.76 -2.12 43.18
N GLN A 526 -5.73 -2.86 42.74
CA GLN A 526 -4.31 -2.51 42.90
C GLN A 526 -4.00 -1.09 42.42
N LYS A 527 -4.55 -0.66 41.27
CA LYS A 527 -4.34 0.68 40.70
C LYS A 527 -5.15 1.79 41.37
N GLN A 528 -6.25 1.47 42.06
CA GLN A 528 -7.03 2.48 42.77
C GLN A 528 -6.48 2.75 44.18
N THR A 529 -5.90 1.75 44.83
CA THR A 529 -5.25 1.91 46.15
C THR A 529 -3.74 2.14 46.08
N GLU A 530 -3.18 2.33 44.89
CA GLU A 530 -1.76 2.65 44.70
C GLU A 530 -1.41 4.00 45.35
N GLY A 531 -0.38 4.01 46.21
CA GLY A 531 0.07 5.20 46.94
C GLY A 531 -0.56 5.41 48.33
N TYR A 532 -1.49 4.57 48.78
CA TYR A 532 -2.05 4.66 50.13
C TYR A 532 -1.14 4.02 51.18
N ARG A 533 -0.96 4.71 52.31
CA ARG A 533 -0.20 4.20 53.47
C ARG A 533 -0.82 2.89 53.98
N ASN A 534 0.05 1.90 54.23
CA ASN A 534 -0.28 0.57 54.78
C ASN A 534 -1.38 -0.21 54.01
N VAL A 535 -1.54 0.04 52.70
CA VAL A 535 -2.43 -0.74 51.82
C VAL A 535 -1.63 -1.36 50.68
N THR A 536 -1.50 -2.69 50.67
CA THR A 536 -0.89 -3.46 49.56
C THR A 536 -1.83 -4.59 49.17
N ILE A 537 -2.40 -4.51 47.95
CA ILE A 537 -3.34 -5.54 47.46
C ILE A 537 -2.59 -6.60 46.67
N THR A 538 -2.44 -7.80 47.22
CA THR A 538 -1.83 -8.95 46.56
C THR A 538 -2.86 -9.98 46.10
N ASP A 539 -4.05 -9.97 46.71
CA ASP A 539 -5.15 -10.91 46.44
C ASP A 539 -6.54 -10.24 46.54
N LEU A 540 -7.59 -11.05 46.40
CA LEU A 540 -8.99 -10.64 46.62
C LEU A 540 -9.57 -11.33 47.87
N THR A 541 -8.72 -11.51 48.89
CA THR A 541 -9.00 -12.29 50.10
C THR A 541 -8.35 -11.63 51.33
N SER A 542 -7.12 -12.00 51.69
CA SER A 542 -6.41 -11.51 52.88
C SER A 542 -6.14 -10.00 52.86
N SER A 543 -5.89 -9.42 51.67
CA SER A 543 -5.55 -8.00 51.47
C SER A 543 -6.62 -7.01 51.95
N TRP A 544 -7.83 -7.50 52.24
CA TRP A 544 -9.01 -6.69 52.58
C TRP A 544 -9.39 -6.79 54.07
N HIS A 545 -8.76 -7.68 54.84
CA HIS A 545 -9.11 -7.96 56.24
C HIS A 545 -8.86 -6.79 57.20
N SER A 546 -7.90 -5.90 56.93
CA SER A 546 -7.61 -4.72 57.76
C SER A 546 -8.61 -3.58 57.62
N GLY A 547 -9.57 -3.67 56.68
CA GLY A 547 -10.53 -2.62 56.34
C GLY A 547 -9.94 -1.42 55.57
N LEU A 548 -8.65 -1.12 55.75
CA LEU A 548 -7.95 0.00 55.10
C LEU A 548 -8.05 -0.06 53.56
N ALA A 549 -8.00 -1.25 52.95
CA ALA A 549 -8.12 -1.39 51.50
C ALA A 549 -9.50 -0.96 50.95
N LEU A 550 -10.60 -1.21 51.69
CA LEU A 550 -11.92 -0.70 51.34
C LEU A 550 -12.01 0.81 51.56
N CYS A 551 -11.46 1.31 52.68
CA CYS A 551 -11.43 2.74 52.98
C CYS A 551 -10.65 3.55 51.91
N ALA A 552 -9.50 3.04 51.47
CA ALA A 552 -8.68 3.63 50.40
C ALA A 552 -9.43 3.64 49.06
N LEU A 553 -10.14 2.56 48.73
CA LEU A 553 -10.94 2.46 47.52
C LEU A 553 -12.09 3.48 47.50
N ILE A 554 -12.78 3.67 48.63
CA ILE A 554 -13.84 4.67 48.78
C ILE A 554 -13.27 6.10 48.69
N HIS A 555 -12.21 6.39 49.47
CA HIS A 555 -11.54 7.69 49.49
C HIS A 555 -10.99 8.09 48.11
N ARG A 556 -10.55 7.13 47.29
CA ARG A 556 -10.06 7.39 45.91
C ARG A 556 -11.11 8.01 44.99
N PHE A 557 -12.39 7.67 45.17
CA PHE A 557 -13.48 8.16 44.32
C PHE A 557 -14.34 9.26 44.97
N LYS A 558 -14.45 9.29 46.31
CA LYS A 558 -15.06 10.37 47.09
C LYS A 558 -14.23 10.62 48.37
N PRO A 559 -13.16 11.46 48.31
CA PRO A 559 -12.31 11.69 49.48
C PRO A 559 -13.05 12.34 50.65
N GLN A 560 -14.09 13.13 50.37
CA GLN A 560 -14.91 13.81 51.38
C GLN A 560 -15.74 12.89 52.30
N LEU A 561 -15.73 11.56 52.09
CA LEU A 561 -16.48 10.60 52.90
C LEU A 561 -15.66 9.93 54.01
N ILE A 562 -14.33 9.90 53.91
CA ILE A 562 -13.44 9.20 54.84
C ILE A 562 -12.20 10.05 55.06
N ASP A 563 -11.95 10.50 56.29
CA ASP A 563 -10.61 10.99 56.65
C ASP A 563 -9.66 9.79 56.74
N PHE A 564 -9.00 9.46 55.63
CA PHE A 564 -8.10 8.32 55.57
C PHE A 564 -6.86 8.52 56.46
N ASP A 565 -6.42 9.77 56.66
CA ASP A 565 -5.24 10.07 57.47
C ASP A 565 -5.51 9.97 58.98
N SER A 566 -6.77 9.94 59.40
CA SER A 566 -7.18 9.55 60.77
C SER A 566 -7.11 8.04 61.05
N LEU A 567 -7.17 7.18 60.03
CA LEU A 567 -7.33 5.73 60.20
C LEU A 567 -6.04 5.05 60.66
N LYS A 568 -6.19 4.14 61.63
CA LYS A 568 -5.11 3.28 62.15
C LYS A 568 -5.24 1.86 61.62
N GLU A 569 -4.11 1.18 61.48
CA GLU A 569 -4.10 -0.21 61.03
C GLU A 569 -4.67 -1.18 62.07
N GLU A 570 -4.40 -0.96 63.36
CA GLU A 570 -4.81 -1.80 64.48
C GLU A 570 -6.35 -1.95 64.63
N ASP A 571 -7.11 -0.92 64.22
CA ASP A 571 -8.57 -0.83 64.42
C ASP A 571 -9.39 -1.58 63.34
N HIS A 572 -8.97 -2.79 62.95
CA HIS A 572 -9.51 -3.58 61.82
C HIS A 572 -11.05 -3.59 61.74
N ALA A 573 -11.72 -3.94 62.85
CA ALA A 573 -13.18 -4.08 62.90
C ALA A 573 -13.92 -2.73 62.76
N ALA A 574 -13.31 -1.63 63.23
CA ALA A 574 -13.87 -0.29 63.08
C ALA A 574 -13.70 0.22 61.65
N ASN A 575 -12.52 0.01 61.05
CA ASN A 575 -12.26 0.33 59.65
C ASN A 575 -13.22 -0.40 58.70
N LEU A 576 -13.44 -1.70 58.94
CA LEU A 576 -14.40 -2.51 58.18
C LEU A 576 -15.83 -1.98 58.33
N GLN A 577 -16.29 -1.71 59.56
CA GLN A 577 -17.66 -1.20 59.78
C GLN A 577 -17.86 0.17 59.13
N LEU A 578 -16.90 1.09 59.28
CA LEU A 578 -16.93 2.41 58.63
C LEU A 578 -17.04 2.28 57.11
N ALA A 579 -16.25 1.39 56.50
CA ALA A 579 -16.32 1.12 55.07
C ALA A 579 -17.69 0.58 54.66
N PHE A 580 -18.28 -0.38 55.39
CA PHE A 580 -19.59 -0.94 55.08
C PHE A 580 -20.73 0.07 55.26
N ASP A 581 -20.74 0.83 56.35
CA ASP A 581 -21.78 1.83 56.65
C ASP A 581 -21.82 2.94 55.57
N ILE A 582 -20.65 3.33 55.06
CA ILE A 582 -20.53 4.28 53.94
C ILE A 582 -20.93 3.60 52.62
N SER A 583 -20.50 2.36 52.38
CA SER A 583 -20.85 1.59 51.17
C SER A 583 -22.36 1.47 50.95
N GLU A 584 -23.10 1.17 52.02
CA GLU A 584 -24.55 1.01 51.97
C GLU A 584 -25.28 2.36 51.87
N ARG A 585 -24.79 3.39 52.58
CA ARG A 585 -25.40 4.74 52.59
C ARG A 585 -25.17 5.55 51.30
N GLU A 586 -23.93 5.58 50.80
CA GLU A 586 -23.50 6.49 49.72
C GLU A 586 -23.50 5.85 48.33
N PHE A 587 -23.50 4.52 48.26
CA PHE A 587 -23.43 3.75 47.01
C PHE A 587 -24.51 2.66 46.88
N GLY A 588 -25.34 2.43 47.91
CA GLY A 588 -26.34 1.36 47.93
C GLY A 588 -25.75 -0.06 47.94
N ILE A 589 -24.44 -0.20 48.20
CA ILE A 589 -23.73 -1.47 48.15
C ILE A 589 -23.86 -2.15 49.51
N GLN A 590 -24.96 -2.88 49.70
CA GLN A 590 -25.21 -3.64 50.92
C GLN A 590 -24.06 -4.58 51.27
N SER A 591 -23.69 -4.60 52.55
CA SER A 591 -22.69 -5.51 53.11
C SER A 591 -23.15 -6.98 53.01
N PHE A 592 -22.19 -7.91 52.87
CA PHE A 592 -22.50 -9.34 52.69
C PHE A 592 -22.34 -10.19 53.96
N THR A 593 -21.72 -9.62 55.00
CA THR A 593 -21.37 -10.21 56.31
C THR A 593 -21.07 -9.02 57.26
N SER A 594 -21.25 -9.14 58.57
CA SER A 594 -20.94 -8.03 59.49
C SER A 594 -19.43 -7.81 59.70
N ALA A 595 -19.01 -6.59 60.06
CA ALA A 595 -17.60 -6.29 60.28
C ALA A 595 -16.96 -7.14 61.40
N LYS A 596 -17.73 -7.47 62.44
CA LYS A 596 -17.26 -8.31 63.56
C LYS A 596 -16.98 -9.74 63.13
N GLU A 597 -17.84 -10.32 62.29
CA GLU A 597 -17.63 -11.64 61.70
C GLU A 597 -16.44 -11.63 60.74
N LEU A 598 -16.32 -10.61 59.87
CA LEU A 598 -15.16 -10.47 58.97
C LEU A 598 -13.83 -10.35 59.72
N SER A 599 -13.79 -9.65 60.86
CA SER A 599 -12.58 -9.48 61.67
C SER A 599 -12.17 -10.71 62.51
N ALA A 600 -12.99 -11.77 62.50
CA ALA A 600 -12.83 -12.95 63.35
C ALA A 600 -12.65 -14.26 62.56
N VAL A 601 -12.48 -14.18 61.23
CA VAL A 601 -12.40 -15.33 60.32
C VAL A 601 -11.08 -15.31 59.56
N GLU A 602 -10.23 -16.32 59.80
CA GLU A 602 -8.88 -16.39 59.21
C GLU A 602 -8.86 -16.50 57.67
N GLU A 603 -9.90 -17.03 57.04
CA GLU A 603 -9.97 -17.17 55.58
C GLU A 603 -11.34 -16.73 55.03
N LEU A 604 -11.36 -15.61 54.29
CA LEU A 604 -12.57 -15.01 53.73
C LEU A 604 -13.05 -15.75 52.47
N ASP A 605 -14.37 -15.90 52.33
CA ASP A 605 -14.98 -16.44 51.10
C ASP A 605 -14.69 -15.51 49.90
N LYS A 606 -13.71 -15.95 49.12
CA LYS A 606 -13.24 -15.35 47.87
C LYS A 606 -14.37 -15.09 46.87
N SER A 607 -15.40 -15.94 46.83
CA SER A 607 -16.55 -15.74 45.94
C SER A 607 -17.34 -14.49 46.35
N ARG A 608 -17.69 -14.38 47.63
CA ARG A 608 -18.44 -13.24 48.18
C ARG A 608 -17.65 -11.95 48.11
N MET A 609 -16.34 -11.97 48.41
CA MET A 609 -15.48 -10.79 48.28
C MET A 609 -15.34 -10.33 46.82
N ILE A 610 -15.16 -11.25 45.86
CA ILE A 610 -15.17 -10.93 44.42
C ILE A 610 -16.51 -10.33 44.01
N THR A 611 -17.64 -10.89 44.43
CA THR A 611 -18.99 -10.35 44.12
C THR A 611 -19.19 -8.95 44.71
N TYR A 612 -18.70 -8.69 45.92
CA TYR A 612 -18.79 -7.38 46.56
C TYR A 612 -17.93 -6.33 45.86
N LEU A 613 -16.65 -6.61 45.63
CA LEU A 613 -15.72 -5.72 44.92
C LEU A 613 -16.11 -5.52 43.44
N SER A 614 -16.80 -6.49 42.83
CA SER A 614 -17.39 -6.33 41.49
C SER A 614 -18.42 -5.20 41.42
N LYS A 615 -19.20 -4.96 42.48
CA LYS A 615 -20.14 -3.82 42.53
C LYS A 615 -19.41 -2.48 42.52
N PHE A 616 -18.28 -2.38 43.23
CA PHE A 616 -17.39 -1.22 43.17
C PHE A 616 -16.77 -1.02 41.79
N TYR A 617 -16.29 -2.09 41.17
CA TYR A 617 -15.75 -2.04 39.81
C TYR A 617 -16.78 -1.56 38.80
N GLU A 618 -18.01 -2.08 38.84
CA GLU A 618 -19.09 -1.66 37.91
C GLU A 618 -19.58 -0.23 38.16
N LEU A 619 -19.59 0.24 39.41
CA LEU A 619 -19.98 1.60 39.76
C LEU A 619 -18.93 2.67 39.37
N PHE A 620 -17.64 2.33 39.43
CA PHE A 620 -16.54 3.29 39.23
C PHE A 620 -15.70 3.07 37.96
N ARG A 621 -15.99 2.06 37.13
CA ARG A 621 -15.35 1.90 35.83
C ARG A 621 -15.69 3.08 34.91
N GLY A 622 -14.68 3.72 34.34
CA GLY A 622 -14.86 4.86 33.44
C GLY A 622 -15.14 6.21 34.12
N THR A 623 -15.34 6.24 35.45
CA THR A 623 -15.46 7.50 36.20
C THR A 623 -14.11 8.24 36.16
N PRO A 624 -14.05 9.52 35.73
CA PRO A 624 -12.83 10.31 35.84
C PRO A 624 -12.49 10.55 37.32
N LEU A 625 -11.24 10.31 37.70
CA LEU A 625 -10.80 10.52 39.09
C LEU A 625 -10.89 12.02 39.45
N PRO A 626 -11.32 12.36 40.68
CA PRO A 626 -11.18 13.71 41.21
C PRO A 626 -9.72 14.17 41.17
N ALA A 627 -9.50 15.47 40.94
CA ALA A 627 -8.16 16.05 40.78
C ALA A 627 -7.40 16.19 42.11
N SER A 628 -7.01 15.05 42.71
CA SER A 628 -6.18 15.01 43.91
C SER A 628 -4.74 15.42 43.59
N GLY A 629 -4.42 16.68 43.86
CA GLY A 629 -3.13 17.30 43.51
C GLY A 629 -3.07 18.83 43.58
N ALA A 630 -4.20 19.51 43.83
CA ALA A 630 -4.30 20.95 44.13
C ALA A 630 -5.57 21.15 44.99
N LEU A 631 -5.64 22.03 45.99
CA LEU A 631 -4.78 23.14 46.43
C LEU A 631 -4.63 23.14 47.96
N PHE A 632 -3.74 23.98 48.49
CA PHE A 632 -4.07 24.78 49.67
C PHE A 632 -4.11 26.26 49.28
N ASP A 633 -5.32 26.80 49.12
CA ASP A 633 -5.73 28.08 49.72
C ASP A 633 -7.27 28.20 49.70
N PRO A 634 -7.89 28.95 50.63
CA PRO A 634 -9.29 28.73 51.02
C PRO A 634 -10.34 29.51 50.18
N PRO A 635 -11.59 29.00 50.11
CA PRO A 635 -12.68 29.64 49.38
C PRO A 635 -13.49 30.65 50.23
N LEU A 636 -14.09 31.62 49.55
CA LEU A 636 -15.28 32.36 50.00
C LEU A 636 -16.33 32.37 48.86
N PRO A 637 -17.63 32.47 49.16
CA PRO A 637 -18.60 31.63 48.47
C PRO A 637 -19.59 32.38 47.56
N CYS A 638 -20.26 31.61 46.70
CA CYS A 638 -21.49 32.03 46.04
C CYS A 638 -22.51 30.88 46.13
N GLU A 639 -23.62 31.11 46.84
CA GLU A 639 -24.72 30.15 46.98
C GLU A 639 -25.92 30.53 46.08
N LEU A 640 -26.89 29.61 46.01
CA LEU A 640 -28.31 29.84 45.73
C LEU A 640 -28.77 30.21 44.30
N PHE A 641 -28.95 29.13 43.53
CA PHE A 641 -30.28 28.66 43.06
C PHE A 641 -30.93 29.19 41.76
N ASN A 642 -31.36 28.19 40.97
CA ASN A 642 -32.62 28.04 40.24
C ASN A 642 -32.98 28.88 38.99
N VAL A 643 -32.97 28.17 37.85
CA VAL A 643 -34.15 27.84 37.01
C VAL A 643 -35.23 28.92 36.82
N VAL A 644 -35.41 29.35 35.56
CA VAL A 644 -36.71 29.39 34.84
C VAL A 644 -36.46 29.46 33.32
N GLN A 645 -37.44 29.04 32.51
CA GLN A 645 -37.42 29.03 31.04
C GLN A 645 -37.61 30.43 30.44
N PHE A 646 -37.22 30.66 29.16
CA PHE A 646 -38.16 30.94 28.03
C PHE A 646 -37.45 31.33 26.71
N LEU A 647 -38.25 31.53 25.66
CA LEU A 647 -37.89 31.69 24.24
C LEU A 647 -37.46 33.14 23.86
N PRO A 648 -36.89 33.37 22.66
CA PRO A 648 -36.02 34.53 22.40
C PRO A 648 -36.74 35.80 21.94
N GLN A 649 -36.06 36.94 22.03
CA GLN A 649 -36.37 38.15 21.27
C GLN A 649 -35.12 38.77 20.64
N THR A 650 -35.33 39.42 19.50
CA THR A 650 -34.32 40.15 18.73
C THR A 650 -34.28 41.62 19.14
N THR A 651 -33.11 42.25 19.13
CA THR A 651 -33.00 43.66 18.75
C THR A 651 -31.62 44.00 18.21
N THR A 652 -31.59 44.76 17.11
CA THR A 652 -30.41 45.50 16.64
C THR A 652 -30.14 46.70 17.56
N TYR A 653 -28.91 47.25 17.52
CA TYR A 653 -28.68 48.64 17.13
C TYR A 653 -27.18 48.92 16.87
N LEU A 654 -26.88 50.12 16.34
CA LEU A 654 -25.62 50.50 15.66
C LEU A 654 -24.69 51.39 16.53
N PRO A 655 -23.41 51.58 16.15
CA PRO A 655 -22.36 52.08 17.05
C PRO A 655 -22.01 53.58 16.92
N LEU A 656 -21.36 54.09 17.98
CA LEU A 656 -20.57 55.32 18.06
C LEU A 656 -19.39 55.04 19.03
N THR A 657 -18.18 55.60 19.00
CA THR A 657 -17.19 56.10 18.01
C THR A 657 -16.16 56.93 18.83
N TYR A 658 -14.96 57.17 18.28
CA TYR A 658 -13.95 58.14 18.78
C TYR A 658 -13.19 57.79 20.10
N SER A 659 -11.87 58.08 20.26
CA SER A 659 -10.87 58.48 19.26
C SER A 659 -9.38 58.43 19.71
N ARG A 660 -8.52 58.15 18.71
CA ARG A 660 -7.20 58.78 18.39
C ARG A 660 -6.16 59.18 19.46
N VAL A 661 -4.93 58.71 19.20
CA VAL A 661 -3.66 59.49 19.22
C VAL A 661 -2.85 59.02 17.98
N VAL A 662 -2.81 59.73 16.84
CA VAL A 662 -1.84 60.79 16.42
C VAL A 662 -0.37 60.34 16.64
N LYS A 663 0.43 59.84 15.67
CA LYS A 663 0.74 60.18 14.25
C LYS A 663 1.89 61.21 14.07
N LEU A 664 2.95 60.82 13.34
CA LEU A 664 3.66 61.69 12.38
C LEU A 664 4.36 60.87 11.27
N ASP A 665 4.44 61.41 10.05
CA ASP A 665 5.09 60.82 8.86
C ASP A 665 5.98 61.89 8.16
N PHE A 666 6.90 61.48 7.27
CA PHE A 666 7.35 62.18 6.03
C PHE A 666 8.15 61.16 5.16
N ILE A 667 7.85 60.79 3.90
CA ILE A 667 7.09 61.38 2.76
C ILE A 667 7.86 62.59 2.17
N PHE A 668 8.15 62.78 0.87
CA PHE A 668 7.60 62.32 -0.42
C PHE A 668 8.61 61.41 -1.21
N PHE A 669 8.64 61.15 -2.54
CA PHE A 669 8.05 61.73 -3.78
C PHE A 669 7.89 60.70 -4.94
N PHE A 670 7.21 61.14 -6.02
CA PHE A 670 7.14 60.54 -7.38
C PHE A 670 7.58 61.59 -8.42
N PRO A 671 7.86 61.21 -9.69
CA PRO A 671 6.91 61.65 -10.73
C PRO A 671 6.58 60.60 -11.81
N ASN A 672 5.45 60.79 -12.48
CA ASN A 672 5.07 60.07 -13.70
C ASN A 672 5.85 60.56 -14.94
N ASN A 673 5.87 59.77 -16.01
CA ASN A 673 5.46 60.34 -17.30
C ASN A 673 4.72 59.31 -18.18
N ARG A 674 3.89 59.81 -19.12
CA ARG A 674 3.09 59.04 -20.08
C ARG A 674 3.80 58.97 -21.43
N PHE A 675 3.47 58.00 -22.28
CA PHE A 675 3.02 58.24 -23.66
C PHE A 675 2.29 57.01 -24.23
N ALA A 676 1.66 57.14 -25.41
CA ALA A 676 0.76 56.14 -25.99
C ALA A 676 0.96 55.95 -27.52
N GLY A 677 0.41 54.84 -28.05
CA GLY A 677 0.44 54.42 -29.45
C GLY A 677 0.66 52.89 -29.52
N LEU A 678 -0.24 52.01 -29.98
CA LEU A 678 -1.19 51.96 -31.12
C LEU A 678 -0.58 51.27 -32.37
N GLY A 679 -1.16 50.13 -32.74
CA GLY A 679 -0.86 49.39 -33.97
C GLY A 679 0.42 48.54 -33.93
N THR A 680 0.58 47.51 -34.76
CA THR A 680 -0.41 46.78 -35.57
C THR A 680 0.12 45.37 -35.86
N ALA A 681 -0.75 44.38 -36.11
CA ALA A 681 -0.31 43.04 -36.46
C ALA A 681 -0.10 42.89 -37.98
N THR A 682 1.06 42.37 -38.38
CA THR A 682 1.30 41.80 -39.72
C THR A 682 2.09 40.50 -39.60
N ASN A 683 1.49 39.40 -40.03
CA ASN A 683 2.24 38.19 -40.38
C ASN A 683 2.95 38.42 -41.71
N LEU A 684 4.12 37.80 -41.90
CA LEU A 684 4.52 37.28 -43.21
C LEU A 684 5.61 36.21 -43.04
N SER A 685 5.54 35.20 -43.88
CA SER A 685 6.47 34.06 -43.93
C SER A 685 7.10 34.00 -45.32
N SER A 686 8.42 33.83 -45.40
CA SER A 686 9.13 33.67 -46.67
C SER A 686 10.40 32.85 -46.49
N ASN A 687 10.57 31.82 -47.32
CA ASN A 687 11.76 30.96 -47.33
C ASN A 687 13.01 31.71 -47.85
N GLY A 688 14.18 31.29 -47.37
CA GLY A 688 15.48 31.58 -47.98
C GLY A 688 16.41 30.38 -47.78
N SER A 689 17.15 29.98 -48.80
CA SER A 689 17.94 28.74 -48.81
C SER A 689 19.33 28.94 -49.43
N SER A 690 20.31 28.12 -48.99
CA SER A 690 21.76 28.25 -49.27
C SER A 690 22.41 29.45 -48.54
N VAL A 691 23.71 29.47 -48.22
CA VAL A 691 24.85 28.65 -48.71
C VAL A 691 25.56 27.92 -47.54
N ARG A 692 26.31 26.85 -47.84
CA ARG A 692 27.18 26.15 -46.88
C ARG A 692 28.49 26.89 -46.68
N GLU A 693 28.92 27.05 -45.43
CA GLU A 693 30.35 27.04 -45.09
C GLU A 693 30.55 26.25 -43.79
N GLY A 694 31.61 25.45 -43.71
CA GLY A 694 31.73 24.38 -42.72
C GLY A 694 32.68 24.67 -41.56
N ARG A 695 32.21 24.48 -40.33
CA ARG A 695 33.04 24.11 -39.17
C ARG A 695 32.27 23.11 -38.31
N ASP A 696 32.86 21.94 -38.08
CA ASP A 696 32.24 20.89 -37.28
C ASP A 696 32.17 21.28 -35.80
N PRO A 697 30.98 21.29 -35.17
CA PRO A 697 30.89 21.27 -33.72
C PRO A 697 31.35 19.89 -33.23
N LYS A 698 32.31 19.84 -32.30
CA LYS A 698 32.80 18.57 -31.73
C LYS A 698 31.67 17.81 -31.03
N GLU A 699 31.18 16.74 -31.62
CA GLU A 699 30.25 15.83 -30.95
C GLU A 699 30.93 15.16 -29.75
N ASN A 700 30.41 15.41 -28.55
CA ASN A 700 30.91 14.76 -27.34
C ASN A 700 30.51 13.28 -27.32
N LYS A 701 31.51 12.40 -27.46
CA LYS A 701 31.40 10.94 -27.60
C LYS A 701 30.51 10.24 -26.56
N VAL A 702 30.32 10.86 -25.38
CA VAL A 702 29.53 10.33 -24.25
C VAL A 702 28.15 9.84 -24.68
N ARG A 703 27.37 10.67 -25.42
CA ARG A 703 25.99 10.33 -25.83
C ARG A 703 25.93 9.19 -26.84
N SER A 704 26.92 9.13 -27.75
CA SER A 704 27.06 8.05 -28.74
C SER A 704 27.45 6.73 -28.08
N MET A 705 28.44 6.73 -27.19
CA MET A 705 28.90 5.52 -26.50
C MET A 705 27.85 4.96 -25.54
N ALA A 706 27.10 5.80 -24.81
CA ALA A 706 25.99 5.35 -23.97
C ALA A 706 24.94 4.56 -24.78
N THR A 707 24.60 5.04 -25.98
CA THR A 707 23.61 4.40 -26.86
C THR A 707 24.16 3.12 -27.52
N GLN A 708 25.45 3.09 -27.90
CA GLN A 708 26.05 1.90 -28.54
C GLN A 708 26.42 0.77 -27.56
N LEU A 709 26.80 1.08 -26.31
CA LEU A 709 27.23 0.06 -25.34
C LEU A 709 26.05 -0.74 -24.78
N LEU A 710 24.87 -0.12 -24.61
CA LEU A 710 23.63 -0.81 -24.24
C LEU A 710 23.23 -1.92 -25.23
N ALA A 711 23.72 -1.88 -26.46
CA ALA A 711 23.38 -2.82 -27.53
C ALA A 711 24.41 -3.95 -27.77
N LYS A 712 25.52 -4.02 -27.00
CA LYS A 712 26.68 -4.87 -27.37
C LYS A 712 27.28 -5.79 -26.30
N PHE A 713 26.76 -5.84 -25.07
CA PHE A 713 27.33 -6.69 -24.01
C PHE A 713 26.32 -7.61 -23.31
N GLU A 714 25.53 -8.36 -24.09
CA GLU A 714 25.14 -9.70 -23.64
C GLU A 714 26.30 -10.68 -23.89
N ASN A 715 26.64 -11.51 -22.90
CA ASN A 715 27.57 -12.67 -22.93
C ASN A 715 29.10 -12.43 -22.85
N LYS A 716 29.66 -12.40 -21.62
CA LYS A 716 30.66 -13.39 -21.10
C LYS A 716 31.09 -13.06 -19.64
N PRO A 717 31.43 -14.04 -18.77
CA PRO A 717 31.70 -13.78 -17.35
C PRO A 717 33.14 -14.06 -16.85
N SER A 718 33.41 -13.59 -15.62
CA SER A 718 34.32 -14.14 -14.58
C SER A 718 35.80 -13.68 -14.50
N SER A 719 36.16 -13.15 -13.33
CA SER A 719 37.41 -13.45 -12.59
C SER A 719 37.17 -13.31 -11.07
N THR A 720 38.09 -13.79 -10.21
CA THR A 720 37.79 -14.14 -8.80
C THR A 720 38.66 -13.46 -7.74
N VAL A 721 38.06 -13.08 -6.60
CA VAL A 721 38.75 -12.72 -5.33
C VAL A 721 38.06 -13.39 -4.12
N LEU A 722 38.75 -13.48 -2.98
CA LEU A 722 38.60 -14.43 -1.88
C LEU A 722 37.43 -14.19 -0.88
N ARG A 723 37.09 -15.23 -0.11
CA ARG A 723 36.11 -15.24 1.00
C ARG A 723 36.72 -14.80 2.33
N ARG A 724 35.92 -14.14 3.18
CA ARG A 724 35.96 -14.26 4.66
C ARG A 724 34.55 -14.59 5.17
N ALA A 725 34.43 -15.25 6.31
CA ALA A 725 33.18 -15.83 6.81
C ALA A 725 32.64 -15.12 8.07
N PHE A 726 31.32 -14.97 8.14
CA PHE A 726 30.57 -14.47 9.30
C PHE A 726 29.22 -15.23 9.43
N PRO A 727 28.51 -15.18 10.58
CA PRO A 727 27.45 -16.13 10.92
C PRO A 727 26.21 -16.20 10.00
N GLN A 728 25.45 -17.30 10.14
CA GLN A 728 24.43 -17.72 9.17
C GLN A 728 22.99 -17.48 9.62
N SER A 729 22.36 -16.43 9.07
CA SER A 729 20.92 -16.43 8.77
C SER A 729 20.63 -15.57 7.52
N GLY A 730 19.74 -16.05 6.66
CA GLY A 730 19.32 -15.38 5.41
C GLY A 730 19.49 -16.23 4.15
N ASP A 731 18.75 -15.82 3.12
CA ASP A 731 18.48 -16.60 1.91
C ASP A 731 19.74 -17.00 1.13
N LYS A 732 19.91 -18.31 0.90
CA LYS A 732 21.00 -18.90 0.10
C LYS A 732 20.51 -19.24 -1.30
N CYS A 733 21.43 -19.19 -2.27
CA CYS A 733 21.19 -19.62 -3.64
C CYS A 733 21.12 -21.15 -3.72
N HIS A 734 20.02 -21.71 -4.18
CA HIS A 734 19.88 -23.16 -4.36
C HIS A 734 20.91 -23.74 -5.35
N SER A 735 21.43 -22.93 -6.27
CA SER A 735 22.42 -23.37 -7.28
C SER A 735 23.89 -23.16 -6.90
N CYS A 736 24.22 -22.32 -5.90
CA CYS A 736 25.62 -22.01 -5.56
C CYS A 736 25.90 -21.81 -4.07
N GLU A 737 24.89 -21.96 -3.21
CA GLU A 737 24.88 -21.88 -1.74
C GLU A 737 25.34 -20.54 -1.11
N ARG A 738 25.77 -19.57 -1.93
CA ARG A 738 26.09 -18.20 -1.50
C ARG A 738 24.80 -17.43 -1.19
N ARG A 739 24.86 -16.44 -0.28
CA ARG A 739 23.74 -15.52 0.01
C ARG A 739 23.28 -14.82 -1.27
N VAL A 740 21.95 -14.69 -1.46
CA VAL A 740 21.35 -13.92 -2.56
C VAL A 740 20.79 -12.60 -2.03
N TYR A 741 21.08 -11.48 -2.69
CA TYR A 741 20.53 -10.18 -2.32
C TYR A 741 19.27 -9.84 -3.12
N MET A 742 18.40 -8.99 -2.56
CA MET A 742 17.06 -8.71 -3.11
C MET A 742 17.06 -8.13 -4.53
N VAL A 743 18.14 -7.48 -4.96
CA VAL A 743 18.35 -6.94 -6.32
C VAL A 743 18.77 -8.02 -7.33
N GLU A 744 19.44 -9.06 -6.86
CA GLU A 744 20.01 -10.15 -7.67
C GLU A 744 19.13 -11.40 -7.70
N ARG A 745 18.13 -11.50 -6.82
CA ARG A 745 17.34 -12.72 -6.63
C ARG A 745 16.32 -12.95 -7.75
N VAL A 746 16.26 -14.19 -8.20
CA VAL A 746 15.14 -14.80 -8.92
C VAL A 746 14.49 -15.79 -7.97
N CYS A 747 13.16 -15.81 -7.92
CA CYS A 747 12.40 -16.81 -7.18
C CYS A 747 11.66 -17.73 -8.16
N ALA A 748 11.85 -19.04 -8.01
CA ALA A 748 11.21 -20.08 -8.80
C ALA A 748 10.87 -21.24 -7.86
N ASP A 749 9.62 -21.71 -7.91
CA ASP A 749 9.13 -22.90 -7.18
C ASP A 749 9.47 -22.91 -5.67
N GLY A 750 9.44 -21.72 -5.04
CA GLY A 750 9.74 -21.52 -3.62
C GLY A 750 11.23 -21.37 -3.28
N LEU A 751 12.13 -21.51 -4.25
CA LEU A 751 13.58 -21.45 -4.09
C LEU A 751 14.17 -20.14 -4.65
N TYR A 752 15.34 -19.76 -4.11
CA TYR A 752 16.05 -18.53 -4.49
C TYR A 752 17.31 -18.83 -5.30
N PHE A 753 17.54 -18.03 -6.33
CA PHE A 753 18.70 -18.12 -7.21
C PHE A 753 19.27 -16.72 -7.48
N HIS A 754 20.58 -16.58 -7.66
CA HIS A 754 21.13 -15.38 -8.33
C HIS A 754 20.69 -15.39 -9.81
N ARG A 755 20.45 -14.21 -10.40
CA ARG A 755 20.21 -14.04 -11.84
C ARG A 755 21.23 -14.79 -12.71
N GLU A 756 22.51 -14.79 -12.34
CA GLU A 756 23.57 -15.48 -13.08
C GLU A 756 23.52 -17.02 -12.94
N CYS A 757 23.00 -17.53 -11.82
CA CYS A 757 22.84 -18.96 -11.56
C CYS A 757 21.54 -19.54 -12.11
N PHE A 758 20.60 -18.70 -12.55
CA PHE A 758 19.30 -19.11 -13.07
C PHE A 758 19.42 -19.61 -14.53
N ARG A 759 20.01 -20.80 -14.71
CA ARG A 759 20.39 -21.39 -16.00
C ARG A 759 19.87 -22.81 -16.17
N CYS A 760 19.70 -23.24 -17.42
CA CYS A 760 19.36 -24.63 -17.74
C CYS A 760 20.55 -25.56 -17.49
N SER A 761 20.33 -26.64 -16.74
CA SER A 761 21.35 -27.66 -16.43
C SER A 761 21.88 -28.44 -17.64
N THR A 762 21.24 -28.34 -18.81
CA THR A 762 21.65 -29.05 -20.04
C THR A 762 22.47 -28.15 -20.99
N CYS A 763 22.01 -26.92 -21.25
CA CYS A 763 22.64 -26.02 -22.22
C CYS A 763 23.28 -24.74 -21.62
N SER A 764 23.26 -24.57 -20.29
CA SER A 764 23.77 -23.40 -19.58
C SER A 764 23.19 -22.03 -19.98
N SER A 765 22.19 -21.99 -20.87
CA SER A 765 21.47 -20.77 -21.25
C SER A 765 20.77 -20.14 -20.03
N ALA A 766 20.80 -18.82 -19.94
CA ALA A 766 20.06 -18.08 -18.92
C ALA A 766 18.55 -18.26 -19.13
N LEU A 767 17.85 -18.61 -18.06
CA LEU A 767 16.41 -18.83 -18.06
C LEU A 767 15.68 -17.52 -17.76
N ARG A 768 14.43 -17.40 -18.24
CA ARG A 768 13.52 -16.32 -17.87
C ARG A 768 12.45 -16.85 -16.92
N GLN A 769 11.93 -16.00 -16.04
CA GLN A 769 10.84 -16.35 -15.14
C GLN A 769 9.59 -16.72 -15.99
N GLY A 770 8.93 -17.85 -15.73
CA GLY A 770 7.88 -18.43 -16.57
C GLY A 770 8.35 -19.22 -17.81
N ALA A 771 9.64 -19.17 -18.17
CA ALA A 771 10.24 -19.87 -19.31
C ALA A 771 11.16 -21.06 -18.91
N HIS A 772 11.01 -21.54 -17.68
CA HIS A 772 11.75 -22.66 -17.10
C HIS A 772 10.81 -23.81 -16.73
N ALA A 773 11.39 -24.97 -16.45
CA ALA A 773 10.79 -26.08 -15.73
C ALA A 773 11.77 -26.52 -14.63
N PHE A 774 11.25 -26.85 -13.45
CA PHE A 774 12.05 -27.33 -12.31
C PHE A 774 11.77 -28.82 -12.08
N ASP A 775 12.84 -29.59 -11.96
CA ASP A 775 12.80 -30.98 -11.54
C ASP A 775 12.94 -31.04 -10.02
N SER A 776 11.87 -31.40 -9.33
CA SER A 776 11.82 -31.52 -7.87
C SER A 776 12.55 -32.75 -7.31
N GLU A 777 12.83 -33.77 -8.13
CA GLU A 777 13.56 -34.98 -7.70
C GLU A 777 15.07 -34.76 -7.74
N LEU A 778 15.56 -34.05 -8.78
CA LEU A 778 16.99 -33.72 -8.93
C LEU A 778 17.35 -32.30 -8.44
N GLY A 779 16.38 -31.48 -8.07
CA GLY A 779 16.56 -30.10 -7.64
C GLY A 779 17.14 -29.18 -8.72
N LYS A 780 16.87 -29.46 -10.01
CA LYS A 780 17.55 -28.84 -11.17
C LYS A 780 16.60 -28.07 -12.09
N LEU A 781 17.11 -26.96 -12.63
CA LEU A 781 16.40 -26.11 -13.59
C LEU A 781 16.67 -26.52 -15.04
N PHE A 782 15.63 -26.53 -15.86
CA PHE A 782 15.67 -26.80 -17.29
C PHE A 782 14.95 -25.70 -18.09
N CYS A 783 15.33 -25.49 -19.35
CA CYS A 783 14.44 -24.81 -20.30
C CYS A 783 13.42 -25.83 -20.83
N LYS A 784 12.24 -25.37 -21.28
CA LYS A 784 11.13 -26.24 -21.70
C LYS A 784 11.60 -27.32 -22.70
N LEU A 785 12.30 -26.91 -23.77
CA LEU A 785 12.87 -27.83 -24.77
C LEU A 785 13.68 -29.01 -24.17
N HIS A 786 14.58 -28.77 -23.21
CA HIS A 786 15.38 -29.84 -22.60
C HIS A 786 14.61 -30.65 -21.54
N PHE A 787 13.56 -30.09 -20.96
CA PHE A 787 12.64 -30.81 -20.08
C PHE A 787 11.75 -31.77 -20.90
N ASP A 788 11.17 -31.26 -21.98
CA ASP A 788 10.32 -32.01 -22.91
C ASP A 788 11.11 -33.13 -23.62
N GLN A 789 12.34 -32.86 -24.08
CA GLN A 789 13.24 -33.87 -24.63
C GLN A 789 13.58 -34.98 -23.63
N ARG A 790 13.80 -34.65 -22.36
CA ARG A 790 14.09 -35.64 -21.31
C ARG A 790 12.88 -36.52 -20.99
N ASN A 791 11.68 -35.94 -20.91
CA ASN A 791 10.45 -36.68 -20.64
C ASN A 791 10.00 -37.55 -21.83
N ASN A 792 10.25 -37.09 -23.06
CA ASN A 792 9.98 -37.88 -24.26
C ASN A 792 11.02 -38.99 -24.48
N GLY A 793 12.25 -38.82 -23.98
CA GLY A 793 13.35 -39.78 -24.09
C GLY A 793 13.10 -41.15 -23.45
N THR A 794 12.14 -41.26 -22.51
CA THR A 794 11.79 -42.54 -21.87
C THR A 794 10.79 -43.41 -22.64
N ASN A 795 10.15 -42.92 -23.72
CA ASN A 795 9.04 -43.63 -24.38
C ASN A 795 9.22 -43.95 -25.88
N LEU A 796 10.28 -43.49 -26.56
CA LEU A 796 10.53 -43.85 -27.97
C LEU A 796 11.93 -44.46 -28.20
N ARG A 797 12.02 -45.79 -28.09
CA ARG A 797 13.10 -46.58 -28.71
C ARG A 797 12.58 -47.79 -29.50
N ARG A 798 11.57 -47.57 -30.35
CA ARG A 798 11.16 -48.48 -31.44
C ARG A 798 10.34 -47.72 -32.50
N ASN A 799 11.03 -47.10 -33.46
CA ASN A 799 10.99 -47.51 -34.88
C ASN A 799 11.67 -46.48 -35.81
N PHE A 800 12.18 -47.00 -36.94
CA PHE A 800 12.75 -46.29 -38.10
C PHE A 800 13.88 -45.27 -37.89
N SER A 801 15.11 -45.77 -38.00
CA SER A 801 16.21 -45.05 -38.66
C SER A 801 16.28 -45.51 -40.12
N LEU A 802 16.16 -44.58 -41.10
CA LEU A 802 16.98 -44.50 -42.33
C LEU A 802 16.40 -43.50 -43.35
N ARG A 803 17.17 -42.45 -43.65
CA ARG A 803 17.64 -42.13 -45.01
C ARG A 803 18.75 -41.08 -44.95
N SER A 804 19.94 -41.45 -45.41
CA SER A 804 21.13 -40.60 -45.46
C SER A 804 21.18 -39.79 -46.76
N ILE A 805 21.82 -38.62 -46.71
CA ILE A 805 22.66 -38.12 -47.81
C ILE A 805 23.93 -37.55 -47.14
N ASP A 806 25.10 -38.03 -47.56
CA ASP A 806 26.41 -37.62 -47.05
C ASP A 806 26.97 -36.40 -47.80
N HIS A 807 27.98 -35.74 -47.23
CA HIS A 807 29.27 -35.60 -47.92
C HIS A 807 30.44 -35.25 -46.99
N ALA A 808 31.62 -35.76 -47.36
CA ALA A 808 32.98 -35.63 -46.81
C ALA A 808 33.25 -34.53 -45.75
N VAL A 809 33.82 -34.82 -44.56
CA VAL A 809 35.08 -35.54 -44.21
C VAL A 809 36.36 -34.73 -44.46
N ALA A 810 37.01 -34.34 -43.35
CA ALA A 810 38.46 -34.26 -43.19
C ALA A 810 38.80 -34.63 -41.73
N VAL A 811 39.83 -35.45 -41.52
CA VAL A 811 40.22 -36.05 -40.22
C VAL A 811 41.75 -36.11 -40.15
N GLN A 812 42.38 -35.94 -38.97
CA GLN A 812 43.67 -36.58 -38.63
C GLN A 812 44.00 -36.47 -37.10
N GLU A 813 44.02 -37.61 -36.39
CA GLU A 813 44.99 -38.05 -35.34
C GLU A 813 45.32 -37.19 -34.09
N ARG A 814 45.83 -37.68 -32.93
CA ARG A 814 46.22 -39.00 -32.30
C ARG A 814 45.98 -38.85 -30.77
N CYS A 815 45.73 -39.81 -29.87
CA CYS A 815 46.03 -41.25 -29.70
C CYS A 815 47.35 -41.61 -28.97
N VAL A 816 47.24 -42.07 -27.70
CA VAL A 816 48.09 -43.02 -26.93
C VAL A 816 47.15 -43.66 -25.85
N ALA A 817 46.83 -44.97 -25.77
CA ALA A 817 47.59 -46.17 -25.32
C ALA A 817 47.65 -46.36 -23.77
N ASP A 818 47.57 -47.54 -23.11
CA ASP A 818 47.60 -48.98 -23.51
C ASP A 818 46.91 -49.98 -22.51
N GLU A 819 46.63 -51.23 -22.98
CA GLU A 819 46.60 -52.62 -22.39
C GLU A 819 46.11 -52.92 -20.92
N GLU A 820 45.69 -54.13 -20.43
CA GLU A 820 45.64 -55.60 -20.76
C GLU A 820 44.48 -56.27 -19.88
N SER A 821 44.02 -57.55 -19.88
CA SER A 821 43.95 -58.69 -20.84
C SER A 821 43.16 -59.95 -20.32
N SER A 822 42.82 -60.87 -21.26
CA SER A 822 42.96 -62.36 -21.36
C SER A 822 42.87 -63.39 -20.16
N PRO A 823 42.68 -64.73 -20.40
CA PRO A 823 41.75 -65.45 -21.32
C PRO A 823 41.24 -66.87 -20.82
N SER A 824 40.67 -67.69 -21.76
CA SER A 824 40.43 -69.17 -21.75
C SER A 824 39.10 -69.73 -21.14
N SER A 825 38.45 -70.83 -21.58
CA SER A 825 38.46 -71.73 -22.80
C SER A 825 37.30 -72.78 -22.69
N SER A 826 36.98 -73.73 -23.61
CA SER A 826 36.77 -73.76 -25.09
C SER A 826 36.20 -75.14 -25.57
N ALA A 827 35.37 -75.19 -26.64
CA ALA A 827 34.95 -76.41 -27.44
C ALA A 827 34.03 -77.46 -26.73
N ALA A 828 33.27 -78.38 -27.36
CA ALA A 828 32.69 -78.64 -28.72
C ALA A 828 31.83 -79.96 -28.64
N ASP A 829 31.06 -80.48 -29.62
CA ASP A 829 30.13 -80.00 -30.66
C ASP A 829 29.41 -81.23 -31.32
N LEU A 830 28.20 -81.11 -31.90
CA LEU A 830 27.77 -81.73 -33.20
C LEU A 830 26.28 -81.44 -33.59
N PRO A 831 25.85 -81.50 -34.89
CA PRO A 831 24.53 -81.00 -35.36
C PRO A 831 23.63 -81.99 -36.17
N SER A 832 22.36 -81.62 -36.44
CA SER A 832 21.65 -81.71 -37.76
C SER A 832 20.12 -81.44 -37.69
N GLN A 833 19.47 -81.27 -38.87
CA GLN A 833 18.02 -81.03 -39.12
C GLN A 833 17.51 -82.10 -40.16
N PRO A 834 16.29 -82.10 -40.78
CA PRO A 834 15.15 -81.14 -40.74
C PRO A 834 13.68 -81.69 -40.83
N ALA A 835 12.73 -80.74 -40.83
CA ALA A 835 11.46 -80.68 -41.61
C ALA A 835 10.09 -81.22 -41.10
N ALA A 836 9.07 -80.34 -41.25
CA ALA A 836 7.64 -80.54 -41.62
C ALA A 836 6.65 -81.36 -40.74
N GLY A 837 5.34 -81.01 -40.85
CA GLY A 837 4.25 -82.03 -40.80
C GLY A 837 3.21 -82.02 -39.65
N THR A 838 2.33 -81.02 -39.61
CA THR A 838 1.06 -80.86 -38.85
C THR A 838 0.23 -82.09 -38.33
N PHE A 839 -0.38 -81.88 -37.13
CA PHE A 839 -1.69 -82.36 -36.59
C PHE A 839 -1.93 -83.76 -35.93
N GLY A 840 -2.20 -83.73 -34.60
CA GLY A 840 -3.20 -84.57 -33.88
C GLY A 840 -2.74 -85.92 -33.28
N SER A 841 -3.44 -86.54 -32.30
CA SER A 841 -4.42 -86.06 -31.28
C SER A 841 -4.72 -87.15 -30.20
N PHE A 842 -5.23 -86.77 -29.01
CA PHE A 842 -5.70 -87.64 -27.89
C PHE A 842 -4.63 -88.55 -27.22
N VAL A 843 -4.78 -89.15 -26.02
CA VAL A 843 -5.95 -89.60 -25.24
C VAL A 843 -5.87 -89.27 -23.72
N ARG A 844 -7.07 -89.07 -23.14
CA ARG A 844 -7.49 -89.10 -21.71
C ARG A 844 -6.78 -90.19 -20.86
N LYS A 845 -6.70 -90.18 -19.51
CA LYS A 845 -7.45 -89.52 -18.39
C LYS A 845 -6.43 -89.08 -17.27
N GLN A 846 -6.71 -88.82 -15.98
CA GLN A 846 -7.92 -88.78 -15.10
C GLN A 846 -7.77 -87.73 -13.96
N LEU A 847 -8.68 -87.77 -12.98
CA LEU A 847 -8.93 -86.86 -11.85
C LEU A 847 -7.97 -87.00 -10.64
N SER A 848 -7.69 -85.89 -9.95
CA SER A 848 -8.17 -85.62 -8.56
C SER A 848 -7.87 -84.18 -8.11
N TRP A 849 -8.56 -83.73 -7.04
CA TRP A 849 -8.36 -82.45 -6.31
C TRP A 849 -8.22 -82.80 -4.81
N PRO A 850 -7.60 -81.93 -3.99
CA PRO A 850 -8.43 -81.27 -2.97
C PRO A 850 -8.12 -79.77 -2.74
N LEU A 851 -8.98 -79.12 -1.96
CA LEU A 851 -9.04 -77.67 -1.73
C LEU A 851 -8.12 -77.19 -0.59
N SER A 852 -7.68 -75.92 -0.67
CA SER A 852 -7.66 -75.00 0.49
C SER A 852 -7.59 -73.52 0.07
N VAL A 853 -8.56 -73.06 -0.74
CA VAL A 853 -8.72 -71.61 -1.00
C VAL A 853 -9.30 -70.95 0.25
N SER A 854 -8.53 -70.05 0.87
CA SER A 854 -9.00 -69.29 2.03
C SER A 854 -10.07 -68.26 1.64
N ARG A 855 -11.09 -68.12 2.50
CA ARG A 855 -12.37 -67.45 2.21
C ARG A 855 -12.29 -65.93 1.96
N THR A 856 -11.09 -65.36 2.00
CA THR A 856 -10.79 -63.94 1.77
C THR A 856 -10.71 -63.59 0.29
N VAL A 857 -10.15 -64.47 -0.56
CA VAL A 857 -9.84 -64.14 -1.96
C VAL A 857 -11.12 -64.01 -2.80
N CYS A 858 -12.10 -64.91 -2.62
CA CYS A 858 -13.34 -64.90 -3.40
C CYS A 858 -14.30 -63.75 -3.06
N ASN A 859 -14.15 -63.10 -1.90
CA ASN A 859 -15.01 -61.98 -1.50
C ASN A 859 -14.51 -60.62 -2.00
N ALA A 860 -13.25 -60.51 -2.45
CA ALA A 860 -12.65 -59.25 -2.89
C ALA A 860 -13.45 -58.53 -4.01
N PRO A 861 -13.94 -59.21 -5.08
CA PRO A 861 -14.76 -58.55 -6.10
C PRO A 861 -16.09 -58.00 -5.56
N TRP A 862 -16.67 -58.68 -4.55
CA TRP A 862 -17.94 -58.26 -3.95
C TRP A 862 -17.77 -57.09 -2.98
N HIS A 863 -16.67 -57.07 -2.21
CA HIS A 863 -16.32 -55.91 -1.39
C HIS A 863 -15.93 -54.70 -2.24
N LEU A 864 -15.14 -54.88 -3.31
CA LEU A 864 -14.79 -53.78 -4.22
C LEU A 864 -16.00 -53.21 -4.95
N SER A 865 -16.90 -54.05 -5.48
CA SER A 865 -18.13 -53.57 -6.14
C SER A 865 -19.13 -52.94 -5.16
N ARG A 866 -19.22 -53.42 -3.91
CA ARG A 866 -20.05 -52.80 -2.87
C ARG A 866 -19.45 -51.49 -2.34
N TRP A 867 -18.12 -51.39 -2.23
CA TRP A 867 -17.41 -50.15 -1.92
C TRP A 867 -17.59 -49.11 -3.03
N ALA A 868 -17.33 -49.48 -4.29
CA ALA A 868 -17.52 -48.62 -5.46
C ALA A 868 -18.98 -48.16 -5.63
N ARG A 869 -19.95 -49.03 -5.32
CA ARG A 869 -21.37 -48.65 -5.27
C ARG A 869 -21.66 -47.67 -4.14
N SER A 870 -21.05 -47.85 -2.97
CA SER A 870 -21.20 -46.94 -1.83
C SER A 870 -20.55 -45.58 -2.08
N THR A 871 -19.38 -45.51 -2.73
CA THR A 871 -18.75 -44.22 -3.11
C THR A 871 -19.49 -43.57 -4.27
N ALA A 872 -19.99 -44.32 -5.25
CA ALA A 872 -20.86 -43.78 -6.29
C ALA A 872 -22.19 -43.25 -5.75
N GLN A 873 -22.81 -43.92 -4.77
CA GLN A 873 -24.02 -43.44 -4.09
C GLN A 873 -23.74 -42.24 -3.18
N ALA A 874 -22.60 -42.21 -2.47
CA ALA A 874 -22.18 -41.05 -1.69
C ALA A 874 -21.87 -39.83 -2.58
N LEU A 875 -21.24 -40.05 -3.74
CA LEU A 875 -20.98 -39.00 -4.74
C LEU A 875 -22.28 -38.50 -5.38
N ALA A 876 -23.21 -39.39 -5.74
CA ALA A 876 -24.51 -39.03 -6.29
C ALA A 876 -25.42 -38.33 -5.26
N GLY A 877 -25.30 -38.67 -3.97
CA GLY A 877 -25.90 -37.92 -2.86
C GLY A 877 -25.28 -36.53 -2.76
N HIS A 878 -23.95 -36.45 -2.63
CA HIS A 878 -23.23 -35.17 -2.55
C HIS A 878 -23.53 -34.22 -3.72
N LEU A 879 -23.59 -34.72 -4.96
CA LEU A 879 -23.96 -33.93 -6.15
C LEU A 879 -25.44 -33.50 -6.16
N ARG A 880 -26.34 -34.27 -5.53
CA ARG A 880 -27.77 -33.92 -5.39
C ARG A 880 -27.98 -32.90 -4.27
N ASP A 881 -27.33 -33.11 -3.14
CA ASP A 881 -27.47 -32.28 -1.93
C ASP A 881 -26.79 -30.91 -2.11
N ASN A 882 -25.81 -30.79 -3.02
CA ASN A 882 -25.11 -29.55 -3.38
C ASN A 882 -25.42 -29.13 -4.84
N ALA A 883 -26.57 -29.54 -5.40
CA ALA A 883 -26.90 -29.32 -6.81
C ALA A 883 -26.94 -27.85 -7.23
N GLN A 884 -27.19 -26.93 -6.29
CA GLN A 884 -27.19 -25.48 -6.55
C GLN A 884 -25.77 -24.93 -6.79
N ASP A 885 -24.75 -25.44 -6.09
CA ASP A 885 -23.35 -25.02 -6.26
C ASP A 885 -22.73 -25.49 -7.59
N TYR A 886 -23.27 -26.58 -8.15
CA TYR A 886 -22.77 -27.18 -9.40
C TYR A 886 -23.59 -26.81 -10.65
N ALA A 887 -24.62 -25.97 -10.54
CA ALA A 887 -25.48 -25.58 -11.67
C ALA A 887 -24.67 -25.10 -12.89
N PHE A 888 -23.71 -24.20 -12.68
CA PHE A 888 -22.83 -23.67 -13.74
C PHE A 888 -21.91 -24.74 -14.37
N LEU A 889 -21.59 -25.82 -13.63
CA LEU A 889 -20.83 -26.95 -14.15
C LEU A 889 -21.71 -27.84 -15.04
N TYR A 890 -22.97 -28.05 -14.66
CA TYR A 890 -23.96 -28.76 -15.48
C TYR A 890 -24.27 -27.98 -16.77
N GLU A 891 -24.39 -26.66 -16.71
CA GLU A 891 -24.54 -25.80 -17.91
C GLU A 891 -23.32 -25.89 -18.83
N LEU A 892 -22.09 -25.84 -18.29
CA LEU A 892 -20.86 -26.03 -19.08
C LEU A 892 -20.84 -27.40 -19.77
N LEU A 893 -21.28 -28.46 -19.07
CA LEU A 893 -21.32 -29.81 -19.62
C LEU A 893 -22.43 -29.97 -20.67
N SER A 894 -23.61 -29.39 -20.48
CA SER A 894 -24.69 -29.43 -21.48
C SER A 894 -24.35 -28.66 -22.76
N MET A 895 -23.47 -27.65 -22.69
CA MET A 895 -23.01 -26.92 -23.88
C MET A 895 -21.78 -27.55 -24.55
N SER A 896 -20.91 -28.25 -23.80
CA SER A 896 -19.68 -28.85 -24.34
C SER A 896 -19.86 -30.26 -24.89
N LEU A 897 -20.77 -31.08 -24.34
CA LEU A 897 -21.03 -32.43 -24.86
C LEU A 897 -21.59 -32.44 -26.30
N PRO A 898 -22.58 -31.60 -26.69
CA PRO A 898 -23.03 -31.52 -28.07
C PRO A 898 -21.93 -31.04 -29.04
N LEU A 899 -21.09 -30.09 -28.59
CA LEU A 899 -19.98 -29.59 -29.41
C LEU A 899 -18.93 -30.68 -29.67
N LEU A 900 -18.62 -31.50 -28.67
CA LEU A 900 -17.75 -32.67 -28.82
C LEU A 900 -18.37 -33.74 -29.75
N PHE A 901 -19.69 -33.95 -29.69
CA PHE A 901 -20.38 -34.87 -30.58
C PHE A 901 -20.32 -34.39 -32.05
N VAL A 902 -20.60 -33.11 -32.31
CA VAL A 902 -20.48 -32.52 -33.65
C VAL A 902 -19.04 -32.60 -34.19
N LEU A 903 -18.03 -32.32 -33.34
CA LEU A 903 -16.63 -32.48 -33.73
C LEU A 903 -16.26 -33.95 -34.02
N GLN A 904 -16.88 -34.90 -33.33
CA GLN A 904 -16.70 -36.33 -33.58
C GLN A 904 -17.40 -36.80 -34.87
N GLU A 905 -18.60 -36.29 -35.20
CA GLU A 905 -19.25 -36.55 -36.48
C GLU A 905 -18.44 -35.98 -37.65
N VAL A 906 -17.94 -34.74 -37.53
CA VAL A 906 -17.05 -34.13 -38.55
C VAL A 906 -15.78 -34.97 -38.74
N LEU A 907 -15.18 -35.47 -37.67
CA LEU A 907 -14.01 -36.38 -37.75
C LEU A 907 -14.36 -37.73 -38.41
N LEU A 908 -15.53 -38.30 -38.13
CA LEU A 908 -16.00 -39.54 -38.76
C LEU A 908 -16.31 -39.34 -40.25
N GLN A 909 -16.87 -38.18 -40.62
CA GLN A 909 -17.17 -37.81 -41.99
C GLN A 909 -15.89 -37.59 -42.81
N MET A 910 -14.91 -36.84 -42.26
CA MET A 910 -13.57 -36.72 -42.83
C MET A 910 -12.85 -38.06 -42.97
N TYR A 911 -13.06 -39.00 -42.03
CA TYR A 911 -12.48 -40.34 -42.11
C TYR A 911 -13.15 -41.21 -43.19
N ALA A 912 -14.47 -41.12 -43.33
CA ALA A 912 -15.23 -41.82 -44.37
C ALA A 912 -14.88 -41.32 -45.79
N GLU A 913 -14.67 -40.02 -45.96
CA GLU A 913 -14.18 -39.43 -47.22
C GLU A 913 -12.72 -39.82 -47.53
N ALA A 914 -11.91 -40.12 -46.52
CA ALA A 914 -10.49 -40.45 -46.67
C ALA A 914 -10.19 -41.94 -46.94
N VAL A 915 -11.12 -42.86 -46.66
CA VAL A 915 -10.90 -44.32 -46.78
C VAL A 915 -12.09 -45.03 -47.47
N PRO A 916 -12.10 -45.13 -48.81
CA PRO A 916 -13.22 -45.73 -49.55
C PRO A 916 -13.39 -47.25 -49.36
N ASP A 917 -12.27 -47.99 -49.18
CA ASP A 917 -12.27 -49.46 -49.16
C ASP A 917 -11.46 -50.02 -47.98
N GLY A 918 -12.15 -50.52 -46.96
CA GLY A 918 -11.54 -51.22 -45.81
C GLY A 918 -12.59 -51.71 -44.78
N PRO A 919 -12.39 -52.87 -44.13
CA PRO A 919 -13.41 -53.46 -43.26
C PRO A 919 -13.62 -52.69 -41.94
N SER A 920 -14.89 -52.62 -41.49
CA SER A 920 -15.39 -51.73 -40.44
C SER A 920 -14.99 -52.10 -39.00
N SER A 921 -13.80 -51.69 -38.57
CA SER A 921 -13.29 -51.93 -37.20
C SER A 921 -14.06 -51.22 -36.06
N LEU A 922 -14.85 -50.19 -36.36
CA LEU A 922 -15.57 -49.37 -35.37
C LEU A 922 -16.99 -49.86 -35.04
N GLN A 923 -17.51 -50.85 -35.77
CA GLN A 923 -18.91 -51.28 -35.68
C GLN A 923 -19.33 -51.83 -34.29
N PRO A 924 -18.47 -52.55 -33.53
CA PRO A 924 -18.77 -52.94 -32.15
C PRO A 924 -18.86 -51.74 -31.18
N LEU A 925 -18.08 -50.69 -31.43
CA LEU A 925 -18.03 -49.50 -30.58
C LEU A 925 -19.30 -48.65 -30.75
N LEU A 926 -19.78 -48.52 -32.00
CA LEU A 926 -21.05 -47.87 -32.32
C LEU A 926 -22.25 -48.57 -31.67
N LEU A 927 -22.33 -49.90 -31.76
CA LEU A 927 -23.38 -50.68 -31.09
C LEU A 927 -23.37 -50.47 -29.57
N TRP A 928 -22.20 -50.50 -28.93
CA TRP A 928 -22.08 -50.26 -27.49
C TRP A 928 -22.52 -48.86 -27.09
N LEU A 929 -22.13 -47.82 -27.84
CA LEU A 929 -22.55 -46.44 -27.61
C LEU A 929 -24.07 -46.26 -27.79
N GLN A 930 -24.65 -46.86 -28.83
CA GLN A 930 -26.08 -46.77 -29.12
C GLN A 930 -26.92 -47.44 -28.02
N GLU A 931 -26.49 -48.59 -27.51
CA GLU A 931 -27.14 -49.34 -26.44
C GLU A 931 -27.03 -48.63 -25.07
N HIS A 932 -25.89 -47.99 -24.76
CA HIS A 932 -25.65 -47.37 -23.45
C HIS A 932 -26.04 -45.88 -23.34
N ILE A 933 -26.07 -45.12 -24.45
CA ILE A 933 -26.36 -43.67 -24.45
C ILE A 933 -27.77 -43.38 -25.00
N GLY A 934 -28.25 -44.14 -26.00
CA GLY A 934 -29.55 -43.88 -26.64
C GLY A 934 -30.75 -43.91 -25.68
N HIS A 935 -30.67 -44.70 -24.61
CA HIS A 935 -31.73 -44.81 -23.59
C HIS A 935 -31.75 -43.70 -22.52
N ARG A 936 -31.01 -42.59 -22.69
CA ARG A 936 -30.95 -41.48 -21.70
C ARG A 936 -31.10 -40.07 -22.28
N LEU A 937 -31.47 -39.92 -23.55
CA LEU A 937 -31.68 -38.62 -24.22
C LEU A 937 -33.01 -38.60 -25.01
N MET A 938 -34.09 -39.00 -24.33
CA MET A 938 -35.51 -38.80 -24.64
C MET A 938 -36.20 -38.36 -23.36
#